data_AF-A0AAD8N4Q6-F1
#
_entry.id   AF-A0AAD8N4Q6-F1
#
_cell.length_a   1.000
_cell.length_b   1.000
_cell.length_c   1.000
_cell.angle_alpha   90.00
_cell.angle_beta   90.00
_cell.angle_gamma   90.00
#
_symmetry.space_group_name_H-M   'P 1'
#
loop_
_entity.id
_entity.type
_entity.pdbx_description
1 polymer ?
#
loop_
_entity_poly.entity_id
_entity_poly.type
_entity_poly.pdbx_seq_one_letter_code
_entity_poly.pdbx_strand_id
1 'polypeptide(L)'
;MINQVPKNMFRQLFFVSFLLLAGSAAARNNPDGGHHTGNEGGDGPAPPVLNKKFLTLNGGPPEVVARGGYSGLFPDSSNFAYNFAPVTSLPDSIMYCNVQLTKDNLGVCTTDILIDLSTTAALAYPKGDKTYNVYGRDLHGWFAMDYLLDDLKNTTFYVQNVLTRPSAFDGTSPIITPDDLEALKVKRMWLNMENEMFYAQHNLDAAKYILDSAQFWKPSHISSPELDFLKYMSGKVDKVDTKLIFKFLGKEDVEPTTSQKYGLILNDLAQLKTYVSGILVPKDYIIPVTKDNYTDAPTTLVADAHKLGLEVYAFGFSNDFLPSYNYSYDPVNEYLQFIDNSQFSVDGVLTDFPSTASNSIACFSQSKNLTAKTVRGLIISHNGASGDYPGSTDLAYQKAIDDGADIIDCTVQMSQDGVAFCSSNIDLTSTTTALATFVDRSSSVPEIQPTNGIFSFDLTWSEVESLRPTIEIPIKDGGLLRNPRNKNKGKLVTLDAFLELAKTRKTGGVLINIENAGYLASKKGLGVVDAVTKALQKASLDKETTQKVLIQSDDSSVLSAFKNIPTYERVLAIEGAASDAPPAVVEEIKKNANAVVVHRDTIVQENSGYFTTAFTKVVDEMHAANLSVYVSPLRNEFLFLNLDYLADPYLELATFASLNVDGVVTDYPATASAFMRNPCSDVNNPQNVFPITPIEAGDLAKEIDPMALPPALPPTPVLENADVVDPPLPPVSKGKDSAPAPAPSASGATKRVGNLGIVSSVITLLFGLVCLF
;
A
#
# COMPACT_ATOMS: atom_id res chain seq x y z
N MET A 1 15.59 25.93 25.46
CA MET A 1 15.39 27.25 26.11
C MET A 1 14.23 27.93 25.42
N ILE A 2 13.08 27.91 26.08
CA ILE A 2 11.80 28.42 25.59
C ILE A 2 11.66 29.83 26.15
N ASN A 3 11.39 30.83 25.30
CA ASN A 3 10.72 32.06 25.73
C ASN A 3 10.22 32.90 24.54
N GLN A 4 8.91 33.20 24.62
CA GLN A 4 8.18 34.38 24.11
C GLN A 4 7.99 34.55 22.59
N VAL A 5 6.74 34.36 22.14
CA VAL A 5 6.14 35.14 21.04
C VAL A 5 4.74 35.62 21.48
N PRO A 6 4.32 36.87 21.22
CA PRO A 6 3.16 37.48 21.85
C PRO A 6 1.83 37.12 21.17
N LYS A 7 0.78 37.10 21.99
CA LYS A 7 -0.63 37.06 21.62
C LYS A 7 -1.00 38.29 20.77
N ASN A 8 -1.81 38.04 19.73
CA ASN A 8 -2.53 38.99 18.86
C ASN A 8 -1.92 39.22 17.46
N MET A 9 -2.24 38.34 16.51
CA MET A 9 -2.66 38.68 15.13
C MET A 9 -2.87 37.39 14.31
N PHE A 10 -3.91 36.60 14.62
CA PHE A 10 -4.33 35.46 13.79
C PHE A 10 -5.85 35.32 13.83
N ARG A 11 -6.54 36.34 13.32
CA ARG A 11 -7.97 36.28 12.98
C ARG A 11 -8.09 37.08 11.70
N GLN A 12 -8.18 36.38 10.55
CA GLN A 12 -8.83 36.79 9.28
C GLN A 12 -8.17 36.32 7.97
N LEU A 13 -7.06 35.56 7.96
CA LEU A 13 -6.50 35.06 6.68
C LEU A 13 -6.77 33.58 6.32
N PHE A 14 -7.30 32.76 7.23
CA PHE A 14 -7.43 31.32 6.98
C PHE A 14 -8.71 30.87 6.26
N PHE A 15 -9.67 31.76 6.01
CA PHE A 15 -10.98 31.36 5.44
C PHE A 15 -11.08 31.43 3.91
N VAL A 16 -10.09 32.02 3.21
CA VAL A 16 -10.21 32.32 1.77
C VAL A 16 -9.36 31.39 0.88
N SER A 17 -8.31 30.75 1.39
CA SER A 17 -7.47 29.87 0.57
C SER A 17 -8.08 28.48 0.30
N PHE A 18 -8.93 27.97 1.19
CA PHE A 18 -9.45 26.60 1.09
C PHE A 18 -10.63 26.45 0.10
N LEU A 19 -11.36 27.55 -0.19
CA LEU A 19 -12.47 27.54 -1.16
C LEU A 19 -11.99 27.55 -2.63
N LEU A 20 -10.73 27.89 -2.90
CA LEU A 20 -10.19 27.97 -4.25
C LEU A 20 -9.67 26.63 -4.81
N LEU A 21 -9.41 25.63 -3.96
CA LEU A 21 -8.86 24.33 -4.39
C LEU A 21 -9.91 23.25 -4.64
N ALA A 22 -11.09 23.31 -4.00
CA ALA A 22 -12.23 22.46 -4.37
C ALA A 22 -12.71 22.69 -5.82
N GLY A 23 -12.36 23.84 -6.42
CA GLY A 23 -12.61 24.14 -7.84
C GLY A 23 -11.52 23.67 -8.81
N SER A 24 -10.35 23.22 -8.33
CA SER A 24 -9.20 22.91 -9.19
C SER A 24 -9.14 21.42 -9.62
N ALA A 25 -9.79 20.53 -8.88
CA ALA A 25 -9.90 19.10 -9.24
C ALA A 25 -11.07 18.80 -10.20
N ALA A 26 -12.02 19.71 -10.38
CA ALA A 26 -13.25 19.47 -11.17
C ALA A 26 -13.35 20.25 -12.50
N ALA A 27 -12.37 21.09 -12.84
CA ALA A 27 -12.42 21.87 -14.07
C ALA A 27 -11.03 22.13 -14.65
N ARG A 28 -10.61 21.30 -15.61
CA ARG A 28 -9.62 21.65 -16.64
C ARG A 28 -9.60 20.59 -17.74
N ASN A 29 -10.64 20.60 -18.55
CA ASN A 29 -10.53 20.15 -19.94
C ASN A 29 -11.01 21.30 -20.84
N ASN A 30 -10.17 21.63 -21.81
CA ASN A 30 -10.34 22.54 -22.94
C ASN A 30 -9.88 24.02 -22.78
N PRO A 31 -8.92 24.50 -23.59
CA PRO A 31 -8.59 25.91 -23.72
C PRO A 31 -9.40 26.51 -24.88
N ASP A 32 -10.40 27.34 -24.59
CA ASP A 32 -10.79 28.44 -25.48
C ASP A 32 -11.72 29.42 -24.75
N GLY A 33 -11.46 30.71 -24.97
CA GLY A 33 -12.01 31.82 -24.20
C GLY A 33 -13.48 32.16 -24.47
N GLY A 34 -14.14 32.70 -23.45
CA GLY A 34 -15.43 33.36 -23.57
C GLY A 34 -16.04 33.71 -22.21
N HIS A 35 -15.97 34.98 -21.82
CA HIS A 35 -16.70 35.53 -20.67
C HIS A 35 -18.22 35.32 -20.82
N HIS A 36 -18.86 34.67 -19.86
CA HIS A 36 -20.26 34.94 -19.50
C HIS A 36 -20.50 34.67 -18.02
N THR A 37 -20.99 35.71 -17.34
CA THR A 37 -21.47 35.70 -15.96
C THR A 37 -22.84 35.03 -15.85
N GLY A 38 -22.98 34.05 -14.95
CA GLY A 38 -24.27 33.47 -14.55
C GLY A 38 -24.15 32.79 -13.18
N ASN A 39 -25.01 33.20 -12.26
CA ASN A 39 -25.08 32.75 -10.86
C ASN A 39 -26.02 31.52 -10.74
N GLU A 40 -25.84 30.76 -9.66
CA GLU A 40 -26.78 29.82 -9.00
C GLU A 40 -26.71 28.31 -9.30
N GLY A 41 -26.34 27.55 -8.25
CA GLY A 41 -27.03 26.32 -7.83
C GLY A 41 -26.81 25.04 -8.66
N GLY A 42 -25.61 24.48 -8.66
CA GLY A 42 -25.38 23.13 -9.18
C GLY A 42 -25.47 22.08 -8.08
N ASP A 43 -26.53 21.26 -8.10
CA ASP A 43 -26.47 19.92 -7.52
C ASP A 43 -25.22 19.23 -8.07
N GLY A 44 -24.39 18.68 -7.19
CA GLY A 44 -23.20 17.93 -7.61
C GLY A 44 -23.55 16.80 -8.58
N PRO A 45 -22.57 16.29 -9.34
CA PRO A 45 -22.82 15.21 -10.31
C PRO A 45 -23.59 14.06 -9.65
N ALA A 46 -24.64 13.59 -10.34
CA ALA A 46 -25.44 12.45 -9.88
C ALA A 46 -24.51 11.24 -9.64
N PRO A 47 -24.81 10.40 -8.61
CA PRO A 47 -23.96 9.25 -8.30
C PRO A 47 -23.84 8.31 -9.51
N PRO A 48 -22.69 7.61 -9.63
CA PRO A 48 -22.50 6.58 -10.66
C PRO A 48 -23.66 5.60 -10.75
N VAL A 49 -24.22 5.43 -11.95
CA VAL A 49 -25.19 4.36 -12.20
C VAL A 49 -24.42 3.04 -12.32
N LEU A 50 -24.23 2.36 -11.21
CA LEU A 50 -23.70 1.00 -11.17
C LEU A 50 -24.80 0.03 -11.66
N ASN A 51 -24.63 -0.53 -12.85
CA ASN A 51 -25.61 -1.43 -13.48
C ASN A 51 -25.63 -2.85 -12.91
N LYS A 52 -24.85 -3.10 -11.86
CA LYS A 52 -24.74 -4.40 -11.21
C LYS A 52 -25.69 -4.50 -10.03
N LYS A 53 -26.38 -5.63 -9.95
CA LYS A 53 -27.11 -6.04 -8.76
C LYS A 53 -26.16 -6.69 -7.77
N PHE A 54 -26.04 -6.14 -6.58
CA PHE A 54 -25.27 -6.72 -5.49
C PHE A 54 -26.12 -7.68 -4.66
N LEU A 55 -25.48 -8.54 -3.88
CA LEU A 55 -26.14 -9.41 -2.91
C LEU A 55 -26.37 -8.71 -1.55
N THR A 56 -26.48 -7.39 -1.56
CA THR A 56 -26.92 -6.56 -0.43
C THR A 56 -28.41 -6.79 -0.18
N LEU A 57 -28.90 -6.37 0.98
CA LEU A 57 -30.31 -6.53 1.35
C LEU A 57 -31.25 -5.86 0.34
N ASN A 58 -30.88 -4.67 -0.15
CA ASN A 58 -31.67 -3.89 -1.09
C ASN A 58 -31.30 -4.14 -2.57
N GLY A 59 -30.25 -4.92 -2.84
CA GLY A 59 -29.72 -5.21 -4.17
C GLY A 59 -28.89 -4.09 -4.82
N GLY A 60 -28.75 -2.94 -4.16
CA GLY A 60 -27.93 -1.79 -4.58
C GLY A 60 -26.47 -1.90 -4.11
N PRO A 61 -25.60 -0.96 -4.51
CA PRO A 61 -24.19 -0.98 -4.11
C PRO A 61 -24.03 -0.84 -2.58
N PRO A 62 -23.02 -1.51 -1.98
CA PRO A 62 -22.69 -1.28 -0.57
C PRO A 62 -22.33 0.18 -0.31
N GLU A 63 -22.61 0.65 0.90
CA GLU A 63 -22.27 1.99 1.36
C GLU A 63 -20.82 2.08 1.84
N VAL A 64 -20.17 3.21 1.55
CA VAL A 64 -18.85 3.56 2.09
C VAL A 64 -19.03 4.42 3.32
N VAL A 65 -18.53 3.96 4.47
CA VAL A 65 -18.56 4.72 5.72
C VAL A 65 -17.12 5.07 6.12
N ALA A 66 -16.81 6.36 6.16
CA ALA A 66 -15.47 6.89 6.42
C ALA A 66 -15.28 7.11 7.94
N ARG A 67 -14.50 6.24 8.59
CA ARG A 67 -14.24 6.27 10.03
C ARG A 67 -13.44 7.51 10.42
N GLY A 68 -14.09 8.48 11.07
CA GLY A 68 -13.43 9.73 11.45
C GLY A 68 -13.03 10.58 10.24
N GLY A 69 -13.71 10.41 9.10
CA GLY A 69 -13.27 10.94 7.81
C GLY A 69 -12.20 10.04 7.18
N TYR A 70 -11.16 10.64 6.59
CA TYR A 70 -10.00 9.92 6.03
C TYR A 70 -8.91 9.70 7.09
N SER A 71 -9.23 8.90 8.11
CA SER A 71 -8.31 8.64 9.24
C SER A 71 -7.08 7.81 8.87
N GLY A 72 -7.09 7.13 7.70
CA GLY A 72 -5.96 6.38 7.15
C GLY A 72 -4.71 7.22 6.84
N LEU A 73 -4.83 8.55 6.81
CA LEU A 73 -3.75 9.49 6.56
C LEU A 73 -3.68 10.60 7.63
N PHE A 74 -4.82 11.17 7.98
CA PHE A 74 -4.90 12.30 8.92
C PHE A 74 -5.29 11.83 10.34
N PRO A 75 -5.03 12.65 11.37
CA PRO A 75 -5.60 12.40 12.70
C PRO A 75 -7.11 12.20 12.61
N ASP A 76 -7.62 11.14 13.24
CA ASP A 76 -9.03 10.78 13.28
C ASP A 76 -9.87 11.99 13.71
N SER A 77 -10.96 12.21 13.00
CA SER A 77 -11.94 13.26 13.26
C SER A 77 -11.43 14.69 13.06
N SER A 78 -10.22 14.86 12.52
CA SER A 78 -9.70 16.19 12.17
C SER A 78 -10.45 16.82 10.99
N ASN A 79 -10.33 18.14 10.86
CA ASN A 79 -10.86 18.86 9.69
C ASN A 79 -10.24 18.37 8.38
N PHE A 80 -8.95 17.99 8.38
CA PHE A 80 -8.30 17.40 7.22
C PHE A 80 -8.99 16.10 6.81
N ALA A 81 -9.23 15.20 7.77
CA ALA A 81 -9.87 13.92 7.52
C ALA A 81 -11.28 14.08 6.93
N TYR A 82 -12.12 14.94 7.50
CA TYR A 82 -13.49 15.15 7.02
C TYR A 82 -13.60 15.97 5.74
N ASN A 83 -12.61 16.81 5.40
CA ASN A 83 -12.56 17.50 4.11
C ASN A 83 -12.02 16.62 2.98
N PHE A 84 -11.08 15.72 3.29
CA PHE A 84 -10.44 14.88 2.28
C PHE A 84 -11.29 13.67 1.87
N ALA A 85 -12.05 13.07 2.80
CA ALA A 85 -12.87 11.89 2.48
C ALA A 85 -13.93 12.14 1.38
N PRO A 86 -14.73 13.23 1.40
CA PRO A 86 -15.75 13.46 0.38
C PRO A 86 -15.21 13.69 -1.04
N VAL A 87 -13.97 14.20 -1.17
CA VAL A 87 -13.37 14.50 -2.49
C VAL A 87 -12.61 13.32 -3.09
N THR A 88 -12.30 12.29 -2.28
CA THR A 88 -11.57 11.09 -2.70
C THR A 88 -12.41 9.82 -2.70
N SER A 89 -13.69 9.91 -2.33
CA SER A 89 -14.60 8.78 -2.17
C SER A 89 -15.87 8.95 -3.00
N LEU A 90 -16.70 7.91 -3.06
CA LEU A 90 -17.99 7.98 -3.74
C LEU A 90 -18.86 9.14 -3.19
N PRO A 91 -19.64 9.86 -4.03
CA PRO A 91 -20.37 11.07 -3.62
C PRO A 91 -21.35 10.91 -2.45
N ASP A 92 -21.84 9.69 -2.21
CA ASP A 92 -22.79 9.35 -1.14
C ASP A 92 -22.14 8.67 0.07
N SER A 93 -20.80 8.76 0.18
CA SER A 93 -20.04 8.27 1.33
C SER A 93 -20.50 8.94 2.63
N ILE A 94 -20.54 8.14 3.69
CA ILE A 94 -21.09 8.53 4.99
C ILE A 94 -19.94 8.86 5.94
N MET A 95 -19.98 10.05 6.56
CA MET A 95 -18.97 10.43 7.53
C MET A 95 -19.33 9.89 8.91
N TYR A 96 -18.44 9.10 9.51
CA TYR A 96 -18.64 8.51 10.83
C TYR A 96 -17.98 9.36 11.91
N CYS A 97 -18.73 9.66 12.96
CA CYS A 97 -18.25 10.33 14.15
C CYS A 97 -18.55 9.43 15.36
N ASN A 98 -17.50 9.08 16.10
CA ASN A 98 -17.64 8.41 17.39
C ASN A 98 -17.80 9.48 18.48
N VAL A 99 -19.00 9.61 19.00
CA VAL A 99 -19.41 10.74 19.84
C VAL A 99 -19.03 10.47 21.29
N GLN A 100 -18.27 11.39 21.89
CA GLN A 100 -18.07 11.46 23.33
C GLN A 100 -18.72 12.72 23.90
N LEU A 101 -19.34 12.62 25.07
CA LEU A 101 -20.05 13.75 25.67
C LEU A 101 -19.11 14.59 26.55
N THR A 102 -19.21 15.91 26.41
CA THR A 102 -18.58 16.90 27.27
C THR A 102 -19.38 17.11 28.56
N LYS A 103 -18.80 17.83 29.51
CA LYS A 103 -19.40 18.13 30.82
C LYS A 103 -20.75 18.85 30.73
N ASP A 104 -20.95 19.64 29.69
CA ASP A 104 -22.14 20.40 29.36
C ASP A 104 -23.10 19.67 28.40
N ASN A 105 -22.94 18.34 28.26
CA ASN A 105 -23.81 17.45 27.50
C ASN A 105 -23.83 17.74 25.99
N LEU A 106 -22.69 18.16 25.43
CA LEU A 106 -22.48 18.36 24.00
C LEU A 106 -21.56 17.26 23.46
N GLY A 107 -21.71 16.90 22.18
CA GLY A 107 -20.93 15.82 21.56
C GLY A 107 -19.67 16.31 20.86
N VAL A 108 -18.57 15.58 21.02
CA VAL A 108 -17.33 15.75 20.26
C VAL A 108 -16.97 14.44 19.54
N CYS A 109 -16.33 14.53 18.37
CA CYS A 109 -15.87 13.36 17.63
C CYS A 109 -14.47 12.94 18.08
N THR A 110 -14.29 11.75 18.65
CA THR A 110 -12.97 11.23 19.03
C THR A 110 -12.89 9.72 18.83
N THR A 111 -11.69 9.17 18.65
CA THR A 111 -11.52 7.73 18.38
C THR A 111 -12.01 6.84 19.53
N ASP A 112 -11.84 7.29 20.78
CA ASP A 112 -12.10 6.52 22.01
C ASP A 112 -12.70 7.42 23.10
N ILE A 113 -13.19 6.83 24.19
CA ILE A 113 -13.64 7.56 25.40
C ILE A 113 -12.46 8.25 26.11
N LEU A 114 -11.27 7.64 26.02
CA LEU A 114 -10.01 8.25 26.43
C LEU A 114 -9.52 9.19 25.33
N ILE A 115 -9.81 10.48 25.49
CA ILE A 115 -9.54 11.47 24.45
C ILE A 115 -8.04 11.74 24.28
N ASP A 116 -7.21 11.45 25.27
CA ASP A 116 -5.75 11.58 25.16
C ASP A 116 -5.11 10.59 24.19
N LEU A 117 -5.81 9.51 23.82
CA LEU A 117 -5.29 8.55 22.84
C LEU A 117 -5.16 9.13 21.44
N SER A 118 -5.96 10.13 21.08
CA SER A 118 -5.98 10.73 19.73
C SER A 118 -5.97 12.27 19.77
N THR A 119 -5.61 12.86 20.91
CA THR A 119 -5.57 14.32 21.07
C THR A 119 -4.44 14.78 22.01
N THR A 120 -4.17 16.08 22.01
CA THR A 120 -3.23 16.72 22.94
C THR A 120 -3.79 16.94 24.35
N ALA A 121 -4.89 16.28 24.75
CA ALA A 121 -5.55 16.49 26.04
C ALA A 121 -4.58 16.34 27.24
N ALA A 122 -3.68 15.35 27.21
CA ALA A 122 -2.67 15.16 28.24
C ALA A 122 -1.68 16.34 28.36
N LEU A 123 -1.36 17.00 27.25
CA LEU A 123 -0.53 18.20 27.23
C LEU A 123 -1.28 19.45 27.68
N ALA A 124 -2.55 19.58 27.27
CA ALA A 124 -3.42 20.70 27.64
C ALA A 124 -3.79 20.66 29.14
N TYR A 125 -3.97 19.47 29.70
CA TYR A 125 -4.43 19.25 31.06
C TYR A 125 -3.52 18.26 31.81
N PRO A 126 -2.25 18.59 32.12
CA PRO A 126 -1.26 17.65 32.63
C PRO A 126 -1.53 17.06 34.04
N LYS A 127 -2.64 17.45 34.68
CA LYS A 127 -3.13 16.91 35.97
C LYS A 127 -4.64 16.58 35.90
N GLY A 128 -5.12 16.38 34.67
CA GLY A 128 -6.52 16.15 34.35
C GLY A 128 -6.88 14.68 34.23
N ASP A 129 -5.89 13.79 34.31
CA ASP A 129 -6.09 12.35 34.30
C ASP A 129 -6.98 11.92 35.47
N LYS A 130 -7.90 11.01 35.18
CA LYS A 130 -8.79 10.39 36.16
C LYS A 130 -8.89 8.90 35.91
N THR A 131 -9.38 8.20 36.92
CA THR A 131 -9.76 6.80 36.79
C THR A 131 -11.26 6.70 36.93
N TYR A 132 -11.93 6.16 35.91
CA TYR A 132 -13.35 5.84 35.94
C TYR A 132 -13.54 4.35 35.70
N ASN A 133 -14.53 3.76 36.37
CA ASN A 133 -14.95 2.40 36.09
C ASN A 133 -15.97 2.44 34.93
N VAL A 134 -15.54 2.02 33.75
CA VAL A 134 -16.37 1.94 32.55
C VAL A 134 -16.64 0.46 32.29
N TYR A 135 -17.87 0.03 32.59
CA TYR A 135 -18.31 -1.37 32.42
C TYR A 135 -17.46 -2.40 33.16
N GLY A 136 -17.09 -2.10 34.41
CA GLY A 136 -16.28 -2.99 35.22
C GLY A 136 -14.79 -2.96 34.89
N ARG A 137 -14.35 -2.12 33.94
CA ARG A 137 -12.94 -1.86 33.65
C ARG A 137 -12.55 -0.49 34.18
N ASP A 138 -11.49 -0.44 34.97
CA ASP A 138 -10.89 0.82 35.40
C ASP A 138 -10.08 1.39 34.24
N LEU A 139 -10.59 2.46 33.64
CA LEU A 139 -9.91 3.22 32.59
C LEU A 139 -9.26 4.45 33.21
N HIS A 140 -7.98 4.66 32.90
CA HIS A 140 -7.19 5.78 33.40
C HIS A 140 -6.73 6.65 32.24
N GLY A 141 -7.07 7.94 32.26
CA GLY A 141 -6.73 8.89 31.21
C GLY A 141 -7.61 10.14 31.26
N TRP A 142 -7.79 10.80 30.11
CA TRP A 142 -8.58 12.02 29.98
C TRP A 142 -9.93 11.72 29.33
N PHE A 143 -11.00 12.29 29.89
CA PHE A 143 -12.37 12.05 29.43
C PHE A 143 -13.00 13.37 29.01
N ALA A 144 -13.66 13.43 27.85
CA ALA A 144 -14.32 14.64 27.37
C ALA A 144 -15.31 15.22 28.40
N MET A 145 -16.00 14.35 29.13
CA MET A 145 -17.01 14.69 30.14
C MET A 145 -16.49 15.50 31.33
N ASP A 146 -15.17 15.57 31.51
CA ASP A 146 -14.55 16.35 32.59
C ASP A 146 -14.42 17.84 32.24
N TYR A 147 -14.63 18.20 30.98
CA TYR A 147 -14.36 19.53 30.42
C TYR A 147 -15.58 20.11 29.72
N LEU A 148 -15.71 21.44 29.72
CA LEU A 148 -16.70 22.12 28.89
C LEU A 148 -16.26 22.05 27.43
N LEU A 149 -17.22 22.03 26.49
CA LEU A 149 -16.90 21.99 25.07
C LEU A 149 -15.98 23.15 24.64
N ASP A 150 -16.30 24.37 25.10
CA ASP A 150 -15.52 25.56 24.75
C ASP A 150 -14.06 25.46 25.23
N ASP A 151 -13.80 24.81 26.37
CA ASP A 151 -12.44 24.62 26.87
C ASP A 151 -11.68 23.62 25.98
N LEU A 152 -12.32 22.50 25.61
CA LEU A 152 -11.73 21.51 24.71
C LEU A 152 -11.43 22.10 23.34
N LYS A 153 -12.38 22.78 22.70
CA LYS A 153 -12.21 23.43 21.38
C LYS A 153 -11.03 24.41 21.35
N ASN A 154 -10.75 25.09 22.46
CA ASN A 154 -9.71 26.12 22.53
C ASN A 154 -8.32 25.59 22.87
N THR A 155 -8.20 24.37 23.41
CA THR A 155 -6.94 23.91 24.02
C THR A 155 -6.50 22.52 23.57
N THR A 156 -7.40 21.73 23.00
CA THR A 156 -7.17 20.34 22.64
C THR A 156 -7.21 20.17 21.13
N PHE A 157 -6.21 19.49 20.60
CA PHE A 157 -6.00 19.32 19.16
C PHE A 157 -5.81 17.83 18.84
N TYR A 158 -6.28 17.38 17.68
CA TYR A 158 -6.14 16.00 17.25
C TYR A 158 -4.67 15.66 16.93
N VAL A 159 -4.29 14.42 17.23
CA VAL A 159 -2.98 13.83 16.92
C VAL A 159 -3.15 12.40 16.42
N GLN A 160 -2.18 11.92 15.66
CA GLN A 160 -2.14 10.56 15.15
C GLN A 160 -1.86 9.56 16.28
N ASN A 161 -2.51 8.40 16.23
CA ASN A 161 -2.35 7.33 17.21
C ASN A 161 -1.99 5.97 16.58
N VAL A 162 -1.81 5.95 15.26
CA VAL A 162 -1.33 4.80 14.50
C VAL A 162 0.10 5.06 14.01
N LEU A 163 1.05 4.20 14.40
CA LEU A 163 2.48 4.38 14.15
C LEU A 163 2.85 4.43 12.66
N THR A 164 2.09 3.74 11.80
CA THR A 164 2.31 3.70 10.34
C THR A 164 1.87 4.98 9.63
N ARG A 165 1.19 5.89 10.33
CA ARG A 165 0.63 7.13 9.77
C ARG A 165 1.46 8.35 10.18
N PRO A 166 1.52 9.41 9.35
CA PRO A 166 2.38 10.55 9.61
C PRO A 166 1.89 11.41 10.77
N SER A 167 2.81 11.84 11.63
CA SER A 167 2.55 12.86 12.66
C SER A 167 2.59 14.30 12.12
N ALA A 168 2.78 14.47 10.81
CA ALA A 168 2.98 15.78 10.18
C ALA A 168 1.75 16.71 10.29
N PHE A 169 0.58 16.15 10.60
CA PHE A 169 -0.68 16.86 10.76
C PHE A 169 -1.09 17.04 12.24
N ASP A 170 -0.28 16.57 13.18
CA ASP A 170 -0.59 16.57 14.60
C ASP A 170 -0.66 17.98 15.20
N GLY A 171 -1.61 18.19 16.11
CA GLY A 171 -1.68 19.42 16.90
C GLY A 171 -2.21 20.64 16.13
N THR A 172 -2.70 20.45 14.90
CA THR A 172 -3.15 21.54 14.02
C THR A 172 -4.67 21.72 13.99
N SER A 173 -5.43 20.63 14.15
CA SER A 173 -6.90 20.64 14.10
C SER A 173 -7.49 20.63 15.51
N PRO A 174 -8.30 21.63 15.91
CA PRO A 174 -8.99 21.61 17.20
C PRO A 174 -10.08 20.54 17.22
N ILE A 175 -10.53 20.17 18.43
CA ILE A 175 -11.70 19.30 18.61
C ILE A 175 -12.91 19.82 17.82
N ILE A 176 -13.62 18.91 17.15
CA ILE A 176 -14.84 19.22 16.42
C ILE A 176 -16.06 18.53 17.02
N THR A 177 -17.24 19.09 16.75
CA THR A 177 -18.54 18.51 17.07
C THR A 177 -19.23 17.99 15.81
N PRO A 178 -20.22 17.10 15.97
CA PRO A 178 -21.15 16.77 14.88
C PRO A 178 -21.79 18.02 14.22
N ASP A 179 -22.07 19.08 14.99
CA ASP A 179 -22.64 20.32 14.44
C ASP A 179 -21.63 21.07 13.53
N ASP A 180 -20.33 20.99 13.83
CA ASP A 180 -19.29 21.58 12.96
C ASP A 180 -19.22 20.84 11.60
N LEU A 181 -19.53 19.54 11.58
CA LEU A 181 -19.56 18.73 10.35
C LEU A 181 -20.73 19.09 9.42
N GLU A 182 -21.86 19.51 9.99
CA GLU A 182 -22.96 20.08 9.20
C GLU A 182 -22.48 21.29 8.39
N ALA A 183 -21.67 22.16 9.01
CA ALA A 183 -21.10 23.33 8.35
C ALA A 183 -20.14 22.99 7.20
N LEU A 184 -19.53 21.79 7.21
CA LEU A 184 -18.71 21.25 6.11
C LEU A 184 -19.55 20.68 4.95
N LYS A 185 -20.89 20.79 5.01
CA LYS A 185 -21.84 20.25 4.01
C LYS A 185 -21.71 18.74 3.81
N VAL A 186 -21.36 18.02 4.86
CA VAL A 186 -21.41 16.56 4.88
C VAL A 186 -22.85 16.11 4.60
N LYS A 187 -23.06 15.42 3.48
CA LYS A 187 -24.42 15.02 3.04
C LYS A 187 -25.05 13.97 3.94
N ARG A 188 -24.26 13.03 4.46
CA ARG A 188 -24.70 11.90 5.27
C ARG A 188 -23.76 11.68 6.44
N MET A 189 -24.33 11.67 7.63
CA MET A 189 -23.57 11.46 8.86
C MET A 189 -24.03 10.21 9.61
N TRP A 190 -23.07 9.51 10.20
CA TRP A 190 -23.25 8.37 11.07
C TRP A 190 -22.71 8.72 12.46
N LEU A 191 -23.59 8.77 13.45
CA LEU A 191 -23.19 8.97 14.85
C LEU A 191 -23.10 7.63 15.55
N ASN A 192 -21.94 7.33 16.12
CA ASN A 192 -21.81 6.22 17.04
C ASN A 192 -21.81 6.76 18.47
N MET A 193 -22.79 6.33 19.25
CA MET A 193 -22.91 6.66 20.66
C MET A 193 -22.56 5.44 21.50
N GLU A 194 -21.40 5.51 22.14
CA GLU A 194 -20.94 4.51 23.09
C GLU A 194 -21.07 5.09 24.50
N ASN A 195 -21.14 4.24 25.51
CA ASN A 195 -20.99 4.66 26.90
C ASN A 195 -22.23 5.37 27.49
N GLU A 196 -23.44 5.15 26.98
CA GLU A 196 -24.66 5.78 27.51
C GLU A 196 -24.91 5.44 28.99
N MET A 197 -24.84 4.15 29.37
CA MET A 197 -25.03 3.78 30.78
C MET A 197 -24.00 4.45 31.69
N PHE A 198 -22.78 4.65 31.19
CA PHE A 198 -21.74 5.35 31.90
C PHE A 198 -22.07 6.85 31.99
N TYR A 199 -22.44 7.49 30.89
CA TYR A 199 -22.87 8.90 30.89
C TYR A 199 -24.03 9.18 31.84
N ALA A 200 -25.03 8.30 31.89
CA ALA A 200 -26.16 8.41 32.81
C ALA A 200 -25.72 8.41 34.29
N GLN A 201 -24.70 7.63 34.67
CA GLN A 201 -24.13 7.62 36.03
C GLN A 201 -23.47 8.95 36.40
N HIS A 202 -23.10 9.75 35.40
CA HIS A 202 -22.43 11.03 35.54
C HIS A 202 -23.34 12.23 35.23
N ASN A 203 -24.66 12.03 35.21
CA ASN A 203 -25.68 13.05 34.91
C ASN A 203 -25.57 13.66 33.50
N LEU A 204 -25.06 12.88 32.54
CA LEU A 204 -25.10 13.19 31.12
C LEU A 204 -26.16 12.31 30.45
N ASP A 205 -26.74 12.82 29.36
CA ASP A 205 -27.85 12.20 28.63
C ASP A 205 -27.57 12.24 27.13
N ALA A 206 -27.06 11.10 26.64
CA ALA A 206 -26.71 10.88 25.25
C ALA A 206 -27.94 10.92 24.33
N ALA A 207 -29.08 10.41 24.79
CA ALA A 207 -30.29 10.40 24.00
C ALA A 207 -30.84 11.82 23.84
N LYS A 208 -30.82 12.60 24.93
CA LYS A 208 -31.17 14.02 24.88
C LYS A 208 -30.28 14.79 23.92
N TYR A 209 -28.96 14.59 23.97
CA TYR A 209 -28.03 15.24 23.03
C TYR A 209 -28.46 14.98 21.58
N ILE A 210 -28.66 13.71 21.20
CA ILE A 210 -29.08 13.35 19.84
C ILE A 210 -30.43 13.96 19.47
N LEU A 211 -31.42 13.92 20.38
CA LEU A 211 -32.77 14.44 20.10
C LEU A 211 -32.81 15.97 20.01
N ASP A 212 -31.95 16.67 20.76
CA ASP A 212 -31.79 18.11 20.66
C ASP A 212 -31.10 18.48 19.34
N SER A 213 -30.01 17.79 18.97
CA SER A 213 -29.32 18.00 17.67
C SER A 213 -30.22 17.69 16.47
N ALA A 214 -31.08 16.68 16.58
CA ALA A 214 -32.04 16.28 15.53
C ALA A 214 -33.03 17.40 15.13
N GLN A 215 -33.16 18.46 15.92
CA GLN A 215 -33.97 19.64 15.58
C GLN A 215 -33.31 20.52 14.51
N PHE A 216 -31.99 20.41 14.34
CA PHE A 216 -31.20 21.22 13.41
C PHE A 216 -30.79 20.41 12.18
N TRP A 217 -30.23 19.22 12.41
CA TRP A 217 -29.82 18.30 11.35
C TRP A 217 -30.09 16.86 11.78
N LYS A 218 -30.37 15.96 10.84
CA LYS A 218 -30.70 14.56 11.15
C LYS A 218 -29.56 13.63 10.74
N PRO A 219 -29.00 12.81 11.65
CA PRO A 219 -28.06 11.76 11.26
C PRO A 219 -28.76 10.71 10.39
N SER A 220 -28.08 10.26 9.35
CA SER A 220 -28.56 9.14 8.53
C SER A 220 -28.51 7.81 9.29
N HIS A 221 -27.56 7.69 10.23
CA HIS A 221 -27.36 6.51 11.05
C HIS A 221 -27.03 6.89 12.49
N ILE A 222 -27.60 6.14 13.43
CA ILE A 222 -27.17 6.13 14.83
C ILE A 222 -26.81 4.69 15.18
N SER A 223 -25.57 4.48 15.62
CA SER A 223 -25.15 3.20 16.16
C SER A 223 -24.82 3.28 17.64
N SER A 224 -24.96 2.14 18.31
CA SER A 224 -24.48 1.97 19.68
C SER A 224 -24.21 0.50 19.95
N PRO A 225 -23.21 0.19 20.80
CA PRO A 225 -23.02 -1.15 21.33
C PRO A 225 -23.99 -1.51 22.46
N GLU A 226 -24.87 -0.60 22.89
CA GLU A 226 -25.79 -0.79 24.03
C GLU A 226 -27.24 -1.02 23.57
N LEU A 227 -27.81 -2.16 23.97
CA LEU A 227 -29.12 -2.59 23.48
C LEU A 227 -30.26 -1.72 24.01
N ASP A 228 -30.24 -1.38 25.29
CA ASP A 228 -31.32 -0.59 25.89
C ASP A 228 -31.35 0.85 25.37
N PHE A 229 -30.19 1.44 25.07
CA PHE A 229 -30.11 2.74 24.40
C PHE A 229 -30.79 2.71 23.02
N LEU A 230 -30.50 1.71 22.19
CA LEU A 230 -31.14 1.59 20.87
C LEU A 230 -32.65 1.29 20.96
N LYS A 231 -33.09 0.50 21.94
CA LYS A 231 -34.53 0.29 22.21
C LYS A 231 -35.21 1.58 22.59
N TYR A 232 -34.58 2.40 23.43
CA TYR A 232 -35.11 3.71 23.80
C TYR A 232 -35.20 4.63 22.57
N MET A 233 -34.11 4.77 21.81
CA MET A 233 -34.05 5.62 20.63
C MET A 233 -35.02 5.19 19.52
N SER A 234 -35.26 3.88 19.38
CA SER A 234 -36.27 3.31 18.47
C SER A 234 -37.68 3.85 18.72
N GLY A 235 -38.00 4.29 19.93
CA GLY A 235 -39.27 4.95 20.24
C GLY A 235 -39.28 6.47 20.04
N LYS A 236 -38.15 7.07 19.64
CA LYS A 236 -37.94 8.53 19.63
C LYS A 236 -37.51 9.10 18.27
N VAL A 237 -36.76 8.34 17.48
CA VAL A 237 -36.26 8.82 16.17
C VAL A 237 -37.24 8.50 15.04
N ASP A 238 -37.16 9.31 13.98
CA ASP A 238 -37.84 9.01 12.72
C ASP A 238 -37.07 7.93 11.96
N LYS A 239 -37.67 6.73 11.89
CA LYS A 239 -37.05 5.56 11.25
C LYS A 239 -37.06 5.60 9.72
N VAL A 240 -37.71 6.60 9.12
CA VAL A 240 -37.63 6.85 7.67
C VAL A 240 -36.31 7.52 7.32
N ASP A 241 -35.90 8.51 8.14
CA ASP A 241 -34.72 9.33 7.88
C ASP A 241 -33.46 8.78 8.56
N THR A 242 -33.61 8.08 9.68
CA THR A 242 -32.48 7.62 10.51
C THR A 242 -32.53 6.11 10.75
N LYS A 243 -31.46 5.42 10.34
CA LYS A 243 -31.27 3.99 10.61
C LYS A 243 -30.63 3.79 11.99
N LEU A 244 -31.20 2.88 12.78
CA LEU A 244 -30.60 2.43 14.04
C LEU A 244 -29.77 1.17 13.79
N ILE A 245 -28.51 1.17 14.22
CA ILE A 245 -27.55 0.10 13.95
C ILE A 245 -26.96 -0.43 15.25
N PHE A 246 -27.10 -1.72 15.52
CA PHE A 246 -26.45 -2.33 16.69
C PHE A 246 -24.99 -2.65 16.37
N LYS A 247 -24.05 -2.06 17.13
CA LYS A 247 -22.61 -2.28 16.97
C LYS A 247 -22.16 -3.44 17.83
N PHE A 248 -21.69 -4.52 17.20
CA PHE A 248 -21.03 -5.61 17.89
C PHE A 248 -19.58 -5.24 18.19
N LEU A 249 -19.10 -5.65 19.37
CA LEU A 249 -17.68 -5.62 19.75
C LEU A 249 -17.07 -7.03 19.59
N GLY A 250 -16.01 -7.38 20.32
CA GLY A 250 -15.45 -8.72 20.32
C GLY A 250 -16.44 -9.78 20.81
N LYS A 251 -16.35 -11.02 20.31
CA LYS A 251 -17.30 -12.11 20.64
C LYS A 251 -17.38 -12.41 22.14
N GLU A 252 -16.26 -12.20 22.83
CA GLU A 252 -16.11 -12.44 24.26
C GLU A 252 -16.41 -11.20 25.11
N ASP A 253 -16.54 -10.02 24.50
CA ASP A 253 -16.92 -8.80 25.20
C ASP A 253 -18.38 -8.90 25.66
N VAL A 254 -18.68 -8.20 26.76
CA VAL A 254 -20.00 -8.22 27.39
C VAL A 254 -20.74 -6.93 27.06
N GLU A 255 -21.95 -7.09 26.54
CA GLU A 255 -22.88 -5.99 26.35
C GLU A 255 -23.42 -5.56 27.72
N PRO A 256 -23.29 -4.27 28.09
CA PRO A 256 -23.42 -3.86 29.49
C PRO A 256 -24.86 -3.83 30.00
N THR A 257 -25.87 -3.66 29.12
CA THR A 257 -27.27 -3.56 29.56
C THR A 257 -27.89 -4.93 29.87
N THR A 258 -27.49 -5.96 29.14
CA THR A 258 -27.99 -7.34 29.27
C THR A 258 -27.04 -8.26 30.01
N SER A 259 -25.78 -7.84 30.20
CA SER A 259 -24.68 -8.67 30.73
C SER A 259 -24.44 -9.95 29.92
N GLN A 260 -24.84 -9.98 28.65
CA GLN A 260 -24.59 -11.09 27.74
C GLN A 260 -23.37 -10.81 26.88
N LYS A 261 -22.65 -11.86 26.48
CA LYS A 261 -21.57 -11.73 25.51
C LYS A 261 -22.12 -11.37 24.12
N TYR A 262 -21.44 -10.52 23.36
CA TYR A 262 -21.83 -10.17 21.99
C TYR A 262 -21.96 -11.41 21.09
N GLY A 263 -21.08 -12.41 21.26
CA GLY A 263 -21.17 -13.68 20.52
C GLY A 263 -22.45 -14.50 20.81
N LEU A 264 -23.07 -14.32 21.98
CA LEU A 264 -24.36 -14.96 22.29
C LEU A 264 -25.53 -14.17 21.72
N ILE A 265 -25.48 -12.83 21.79
CA ILE A 265 -26.49 -11.93 21.21
C ILE A 265 -26.62 -12.15 19.71
N LEU A 266 -25.51 -12.48 19.03
CA LEU A 266 -25.49 -12.79 17.59
C LEU A 266 -26.45 -13.93 17.20
N ASN A 267 -26.78 -14.84 18.13
CA ASN A 267 -27.68 -15.98 17.86
C ASN A 267 -29.17 -15.58 17.87
N ASP A 268 -29.50 -14.34 18.26
CA ASP A 268 -30.88 -13.86 18.34
C ASP A 268 -31.09 -12.55 17.55
N LEU A 269 -30.75 -12.59 16.25
CA LEU A 269 -30.96 -11.47 15.33
C LEU A 269 -32.43 -11.08 15.18
N ALA A 270 -33.36 -12.02 15.39
CA ALA A 270 -34.80 -11.77 15.29
C ALA A 270 -35.27 -10.79 16.38
N GLN A 271 -34.76 -10.94 17.60
CA GLN A 271 -34.99 -9.99 18.69
C GLN A 271 -34.48 -8.59 18.31
N LEU A 272 -33.26 -8.47 17.77
CA LEU A 272 -32.67 -7.20 17.36
C LEU A 272 -33.52 -6.47 16.31
N LYS A 273 -33.99 -7.20 15.29
CA LYS A 273 -34.78 -6.64 14.18
C LYS A 273 -36.02 -5.86 14.62
N THR A 274 -36.55 -6.13 15.81
CA THR A 274 -37.73 -5.45 16.35
C THR A 274 -37.50 -3.96 16.63
N TYR A 275 -36.25 -3.51 16.80
CA TYR A 275 -35.92 -2.11 17.09
C TYR A 275 -34.73 -1.54 16.31
N VAL A 276 -33.92 -2.35 15.62
CA VAL A 276 -32.85 -1.86 14.73
C VAL A 276 -33.12 -2.13 13.24
N SER A 277 -32.47 -1.33 12.40
CA SER A 277 -32.46 -1.46 10.93
C SER A 277 -31.32 -2.37 10.44
N GLY A 278 -30.23 -2.45 11.20
CA GLY A 278 -29.06 -3.25 10.82
C GLY A 278 -28.09 -3.48 11.97
N ILE A 279 -26.98 -4.12 11.64
CA ILE A 279 -25.88 -4.43 12.56
C ILE A 279 -24.55 -3.96 11.96
N LEU A 280 -23.63 -3.51 12.82
CA LEU A 280 -22.25 -3.18 12.48
C LEU A 280 -21.34 -4.17 13.20
N VAL A 281 -20.59 -5.00 12.47
CA VAL A 281 -19.83 -6.12 13.03
C VAL A 281 -18.35 -6.05 12.65
N PRO A 282 -17.43 -6.52 13.53
CA PRO A 282 -16.05 -6.75 13.13
C PRO A 282 -15.99 -7.71 11.93
N LYS A 283 -15.10 -7.46 10.96
CA LYS A 283 -15.03 -8.26 9.72
C LYS A 283 -14.82 -9.78 9.96
N ASP A 284 -14.17 -10.15 11.07
CA ASP A 284 -13.93 -11.55 11.48
C ASP A 284 -15.17 -12.30 12.01
N TYR A 285 -16.29 -11.60 12.25
CA TYR A 285 -17.60 -12.24 12.45
C TYR A 285 -18.14 -12.84 11.16
N ILE A 286 -17.80 -12.23 10.02
CA ILE A 286 -18.31 -12.64 8.70
C ILE A 286 -17.32 -13.62 8.06
N ILE A 287 -16.03 -13.27 8.02
CA ILE A 287 -14.98 -14.13 7.48
C ILE A 287 -13.92 -14.30 8.58
N PRO A 288 -13.96 -15.41 9.35
CA PRO A 288 -12.99 -15.64 10.40
C PRO A 288 -11.56 -15.71 9.86
N VAL A 289 -10.60 -15.24 10.65
CA VAL A 289 -9.18 -15.36 10.35
C VAL A 289 -8.54 -16.29 11.37
N THR A 290 -7.85 -17.31 10.87
CA THR A 290 -7.12 -18.28 11.69
C THR A 290 -5.94 -17.61 12.40
N LYS A 291 -5.43 -18.24 13.47
CA LYS A 291 -4.24 -17.75 14.19
C LYS A 291 -2.99 -17.63 13.30
N ASP A 292 -2.93 -18.41 12.22
CA ASP A 292 -1.86 -18.36 11.24
C ASP A 292 -2.09 -17.31 10.15
N ASN A 293 -3.07 -16.41 10.33
CA ASN A 293 -3.42 -15.29 9.45
C ASN A 293 -3.91 -15.70 8.04
N TYR A 294 -4.79 -16.70 7.98
CA TYR A 294 -5.51 -17.11 6.76
C TYR A 294 -7.01 -17.01 6.97
N THR A 295 -7.75 -16.66 5.92
CA THR A 295 -9.22 -16.66 5.94
C THR A 295 -9.77 -18.07 6.00
N ASP A 296 -10.82 -18.26 6.80
CA ASP A 296 -11.67 -19.45 6.83
C ASP A 296 -12.91 -19.26 5.93
N ALA A 297 -13.75 -20.28 5.87
CA ALA A 297 -15.04 -20.19 5.19
C ALA A 297 -15.91 -19.08 5.82
N PRO A 298 -16.60 -18.26 5.02
CA PRO A 298 -17.52 -17.27 5.55
C PRO A 298 -18.63 -17.89 6.40
N THR A 299 -19.08 -17.16 7.40
CA THR A 299 -20.24 -17.53 8.22
C THR A 299 -21.55 -17.26 7.48
N THR A 300 -22.67 -17.74 8.02
CA THR A 300 -24.01 -17.45 7.48
C THR A 300 -24.56 -16.10 7.92
N LEU A 301 -23.80 -15.33 8.72
CA LEU A 301 -24.29 -14.12 9.41
C LEU A 301 -24.98 -13.14 8.46
N VAL A 302 -24.37 -12.83 7.31
CA VAL A 302 -24.93 -11.86 6.35
C VAL A 302 -26.25 -12.38 5.79
N ALA A 303 -26.28 -13.64 5.36
CA ALA A 303 -27.49 -14.25 4.81
C ALA A 303 -28.62 -14.36 5.85
N ASP A 304 -28.30 -14.73 7.09
CA ASP A 304 -29.26 -14.85 8.18
C ASP A 304 -29.84 -13.49 8.58
N ALA A 305 -29.01 -12.45 8.66
CA ALA A 305 -29.43 -11.07 8.89
C ALA A 305 -30.33 -10.56 7.75
N HIS A 306 -29.92 -10.76 6.49
CA HIS A 306 -30.69 -10.35 5.32
C HIS A 306 -32.06 -11.02 5.26
N LYS A 307 -32.14 -12.31 5.59
CA LYS A 307 -33.42 -13.05 5.67
C LYS A 307 -34.40 -12.44 6.68
N LEU A 308 -33.89 -11.78 7.72
CA LEU A 308 -34.67 -11.06 8.71
C LEU A 308 -34.93 -9.59 8.33
N GLY A 309 -34.34 -9.11 7.24
CA GLY A 309 -34.41 -7.70 6.82
C GLY A 309 -33.51 -6.78 7.65
N LEU A 310 -32.39 -7.28 8.15
CA LEU A 310 -31.33 -6.49 8.78
C LEU A 310 -30.22 -6.21 7.77
N GLU A 311 -29.81 -4.96 7.65
CA GLU A 311 -28.58 -4.58 6.95
C GLU A 311 -27.35 -5.01 7.77
N VAL A 312 -26.26 -5.37 7.10
CA VAL A 312 -25.00 -5.76 7.71
C VAL A 312 -23.88 -4.87 7.22
N TYR A 313 -23.28 -4.13 8.14
CA TYR A 313 -22.09 -3.32 7.92
C TYR A 313 -20.89 -4.00 8.56
N ALA A 314 -19.74 -4.03 7.87
CA ALA A 314 -18.51 -4.59 8.39
C ALA A 314 -17.49 -3.49 8.73
N PHE A 315 -16.72 -3.63 9.80
CA PHE A 315 -15.65 -2.70 10.15
C PHE A 315 -14.31 -3.39 10.43
N GLY A 316 -13.25 -2.59 10.45
CA GLY A 316 -11.86 -3.03 10.64
C GLY A 316 -11.06 -3.11 9.34
N PHE A 317 -11.46 -2.36 8.31
CA PHE A 317 -10.73 -2.24 7.06
C PHE A 317 -9.68 -1.13 7.17
N SER A 318 -8.44 -1.47 6.82
CA SER A 318 -7.29 -0.57 6.83
C SER A 318 -6.27 -1.07 5.83
N ASN A 319 -5.74 -0.18 4.99
CA ASN A 319 -4.74 -0.55 3.98
C ASN A 319 -3.33 -0.69 4.58
N ASP A 320 -3.09 -0.03 5.72
CA ASP A 320 -1.79 0.09 6.41
C ASP A 320 -1.63 -0.92 7.56
N PHE A 321 -2.28 -2.08 7.46
CA PHE A 321 -2.16 -3.18 8.42
C PHE A 321 -1.78 -4.48 7.72
N LEU A 322 -1.30 -5.48 8.46
CA LEU A 322 -1.03 -6.82 7.92
C LEU A 322 -2.36 -7.51 7.57
N PRO A 323 -2.71 -7.67 6.28
CA PRO A 323 -3.95 -8.34 5.92
C PRO A 323 -3.74 -9.86 5.99
N SER A 324 -4.82 -10.64 5.84
CA SER A 324 -4.68 -12.09 5.65
C SER A 324 -3.78 -12.40 4.45
N TYR A 325 -2.97 -13.45 4.56
CA TYR A 325 -2.09 -13.89 3.47
C TYR A 325 -2.85 -14.31 2.20
N ASN A 326 -4.17 -14.48 2.29
CA ASN A 326 -5.04 -14.76 1.15
C ASN A 326 -5.16 -13.59 0.16
N TYR A 327 -4.85 -12.36 0.58
CA TYR A 327 -5.04 -11.16 -0.24
C TYR A 327 -3.75 -10.66 -0.90
N SER A 328 -2.60 -11.25 -0.61
CA SER A 328 -1.30 -10.85 -1.20
C SER A 328 -1.03 -9.35 -1.08
N TYR A 329 -1.33 -8.79 0.11
CA TYR A 329 -1.21 -7.36 0.43
C TYR A 329 -2.06 -6.41 -0.43
N ASP A 330 -2.97 -6.93 -1.25
CA ASP A 330 -3.86 -6.11 -2.06
C ASP A 330 -5.13 -5.75 -1.26
N PRO A 331 -5.33 -4.48 -0.87
CA PRO A 331 -6.48 -4.09 -0.06
C PRO A 331 -7.80 -4.24 -0.82
N VAL A 332 -7.81 -4.02 -2.15
CA VAL A 332 -9.03 -4.18 -2.97
C VAL A 332 -9.53 -5.62 -2.93
N ASN A 333 -8.63 -6.61 -2.96
CA ASN A 333 -9.01 -8.01 -2.83
C ASN A 333 -9.69 -8.32 -1.48
N GLU A 334 -9.28 -7.66 -0.39
CA GLU A 334 -9.97 -7.78 0.89
C GLU A 334 -11.40 -7.22 0.77
N TYR A 335 -11.57 -5.96 0.33
CA TYR A 335 -12.91 -5.36 0.19
C TYR A 335 -13.83 -6.21 -0.69
N LEU A 336 -13.36 -6.63 -1.87
CA LEU A 336 -14.12 -7.48 -2.81
C LEU A 336 -14.61 -8.78 -2.17
N GLN A 337 -13.87 -9.34 -1.22
CA GLN A 337 -14.32 -10.55 -0.52
C GLN A 337 -15.57 -10.29 0.35
N PHE A 338 -15.80 -9.07 0.82
CA PHE A 338 -16.97 -8.72 1.62
C PHE A 338 -18.12 -8.13 0.80
N ILE A 339 -17.82 -7.47 -0.32
CA ILE A 339 -18.83 -6.75 -1.12
C ILE A 339 -19.21 -7.44 -2.43
N ASP A 340 -18.42 -8.38 -2.91
CA ASP A 340 -18.59 -8.94 -4.25
C ASP A 340 -18.09 -10.39 -4.41
N ASN A 341 -18.61 -11.25 -3.53
CA ASN A 341 -18.43 -12.70 -3.65
C ASN A 341 -19.73 -13.39 -4.10
N SER A 342 -19.68 -14.71 -4.31
CA SER A 342 -20.82 -15.49 -4.81
C SER A 342 -21.86 -15.87 -3.75
N GLN A 343 -21.55 -15.66 -2.47
CA GLN A 343 -22.36 -16.09 -1.31
C GLN A 343 -23.16 -14.94 -0.70
N PHE A 344 -22.57 -13.74 -0.60
CA PHE A 344 -23.20 -12.56 -0.01
C PHE A 344 -22.53 -11.25 -0.44
N SER A 345 -23.13 -10.12 -0.09
CA SER A 345 -22.50 -8.81 -0.03
C SER A 345 -22.94 -8.14 1.27
N VAL A 346 -22.00 -7.57 2.02
CA VAL A 346 -22.37 -6.64 3.11
C VAL A 346 -23.02 -5.39 2.52
N ASP A 347 -23.89 -4.74 3.30
CA ASP A 347 -24.60 -3.52 2.92
C ASP A 347 -23.72 -2.27 3.03
N GLY A 348 -22.60 -2.36 3.73
CA GLY A 348 -21.57 -1.32 3.73
C GLY A 348 -20.32 -1.69 4.50
N VAL A 349 -19.29 -0.87 4.34
CA VAL A 349 -18.00 -1.02 5.02
C VAL A 349 -17.62 0.26 5.75
N LEU A 350 -17.22 0.13 7.01
CA LEU A 350 -16.61 1.19 7.81
C LEU A 350 -15.09 1.05 7.75
N THR A 351 -14.43 2.04 7.19
CA THR A 351 -13.00 2.00 6.83
C THR A 351 -12.28 3.31 7.13
N ASP A 352 -10.97 3.20 7.37
CA ASP A 352 -10.05 4.32 7.47
C ASP A 352 -9.63 4.85 6.07
N PHE A 353 -9.84 4.06 5.01
CA PHE A 353 -9.45 4.33 3.62
C PHE A 353 -10.68 4.30 2.68
N PRO A 354 -11.57 5.31 2.77
CA PRO A 354 -12.84 5.31 2.03
C PRO A 354 -12.67 5.38 0.50
N SER A 355 -11.52 5.86 -0.01
CA SER A 355 -11.20 5.84 -1.44
C SER A 355 -11.00 4.41 -1.97
N THR A 356 -10.29 3.54 -1.24
CA THR A 356 -10.08 2.14 -1.66
C THR A 356 -11.38 1.34 -1.61
N ALA A 357 -12.24 1.58 -0.62
CA ALA A 357 -13.60 1.02 -0.60
C ALA A 357 -14.42 1.51 -1.80
N SER A 358 -14.34 2.81 -2.11
CA SER A 358 -14.99 3.42 -3.27
C SER A 358 -14.52 2.81 -4.59
N ASN A 359 -13.21 2.67 -4.79
CA ASN A 359 -12.61 2.00 -5.95
C ASN A 359 -13.07 0.54 -6.05
N SER A 360 -13.10 -0.18 -4.93
CA SER A 360 -13.55 -1.58 -4.90
C SER A 360 -15.00 -1.72 -5.39
N ILE A 361 -15.89 -0.84 -4.93
CA ILE A 361 -17.31 -0.83 -5.31
C ILE A 361 -17.51 -0.36 -6.75
N ALA A 362 -16.96 0.80 -7.10
CA ALA A 362 -17.24 1.47 -8.36
C ALA A 362 -16.53 0.81 -9.55
N CYS A 363 -15.31 0.29 -9.33
CA CYS A 363 -14.41 -0.12 -10.39
C CYS A 363 -14.21 -1.63 -10.42
N PHE A 364 -13.67 -2.19 -9.34
CA PHE A 364 -13.23 -3.58 -9.36
C PHE A 364 -14.39 -4.57 -9.32
N SER A 365 -15.48 -4.24 -8.61
CA SER A 365 -16.66 -5.11 -8.58
C SER A 365 -17.35 -5.23 -9.96
N GLN A 366 -17.14 -4.27 -10.86
CA GLN A 366 -17.73 -4.27 -12.20
C GLN A 366 -16.85 -5.00 -13.24
N SER A 367 -15.61 -5.32 -12.89
CA SER A 367 -14.53 -5.61 -13.85
C SER A 367 -14.12 -7.08 -13.89
N LYS A 368 -15.03 -8.01 -13.62
CA LYS A 368 -14.73 -9.45 -13.63
C LYS A 368 -14.45 -9.94 -15.06
N ASN A 369 -13.31 -10.62 -15.24
CA ASN A 369 -12.89 -11.28 -16.49
C ASN A 369 -12.60 -10.35 -17.68
N LEU A 370 -12.13 -9.12 -17.44
CA LEU A 370 -11.69 -8.24 -18.52
C LEU A 370 -10.37 -8.74 -19.11
N THR A 371 -10.32 -8.89 -20.43
CA THR A 371 -9.14 -9.42 -21.14
C THR A 371 -8.33 -8.33 -21.83
N ALA A 372 -8.97 -7.23 -22.23
CA ALA A 372 -8.32 -6.12 -22.90
C ALA A 372 -7.78 -5.10 -21.88
N LYS A 373 -6.58 -4.58 -22.15
CA LYS A 373 -6.04 -3.47 -21.37
C LYS A 373 -6.68 -2.15 -21.78
N THR A 374 -7.04 -1.35 -20.78
CA THR A 374 -7.56 0.02 -20.89
C THR A 374 -6.42 1.03 -20.83
N VAL A 375 -5.38 0.71 -20.06
CA VAL A 375 -4.14 1.48 -19.98
C VAL A 375 -3.02 0.75 -20.72
N ARG A 376 -2.21 1.50 -21.50
CA ARG A 376 -1.06 0.93 -22.21
C ARG A 376 0.10 0.72 -21.25
N GLY A 377 0.87 -0.34 -21.48
CA GLY A 377 2.08 -0.63 -20.73
C GLY A 377 2.30 -2.14 -20.60
N LEU A 378 3.55 -2.58 -20.49
CA LEU A 378 3.89 -3.98 -20.20
C LEU A 378 3.79 -4.25 -18.70
N ILE A 379 3.32 -5.45 -18.35
CA ILE A 379 3.42 -6.03 -17.02
C ILE A 379 4.56 -7.03 -17.10
N ILE A 380 5.67 -6.69 -16.47
CA ILE A 380 6.88 -7.51 -16.39
C ILE A 380 6.92 -8.07 -14.97
N SER A 381 7.10 -9.38 -14.83
CA SER A 381 7.31 -9.95 -13.49
C SER A 381 8.65 -9.52 -12.91
N HIS A 382 8.77 -9.49 -11.59
CA HIS A 382 10.03 -9.34 -10.88
C HIS A 382 10.37 -10.66 -10.17
N ASN A 383 11.20 -11.47 -10.81
CA ASN A 383 11.52 -12.85 -10.49
C ASN A 383 10.27 -13.76 -10.43
N GLY A 384 9.34 -13.59 -11.37
CA GLY A 384 8.00 -14.19 -11.32
C GLY A 384 7.07 -13.46 -10.34
N ALA A 385 6.04 -14.13 -9.82
CA ALA A 385 5.17 -13.59 -8.76
C ALA A 385 5.86 -13.74 -7.40
N SER A 386 6.99 -13.05 -7.22
CA SER A 386 7.89 -13.19 -6.07
C SER A 386 7.26 -12.69 -4.75
N GLY A 387 6.17 -11.91 -4.84
CA GLY A 387 5.29 -11.55 -3.73
C GLY A 387 4.54 -12.74 -3.11
N ASP A 388 4.26 -13.77 -3.91
CA ASP A 388 3.44 -14.93 -3.53
C ASP A 388 4.25 -16.21 -3.30
N TYR A 389 5.37 -16.37 -4.02
CA TYR A 389 6.24 -17.55 -4.01
C TYR A 389 7.71 -17.15 -3.99
N PRO A 390 8.63 -18.04 -3.59
CA PRO A 390 10.06 -17.83 -3.78
C PRO A 390 10.37 -17.47 -5.24
N GLY A 391 11.06 -16.36 -5.44
CA GLY A 391 11.37 -15.82 -6.77
C GLY A 391 12.18 -16.79 -7.62
N SER A 392 12.09 -16.63 -8.94
CA SER A 392 12.80 -17.43 -9.94
C SER A 392 12.50 -18.94 -9.89
N THR A 393 11.35 -19.32 -9.32
CA THR A 393 10.88 -20.71 -9.27
C THR A 393 9.83 -21.02 -10.33
N ASP A 394 9.70 -22.30 -10.66
CA ASP A 394 8.60 -22.84 -11.49
C ASP A 394 7.21 -22.33 -11.07
N LEU A 395 6.92 -22.32 -9.75
CA LEU A 395 5.64 -21.84 -9.23
C LEU A 395 5.48 -20.32 -9.31
N ALA A 396 6.54 -19.55 -9.05
CA ALA A 396 6.50 -18.09 -9.18
C ALA A 396 6.23 -17.68 -10.63
N TYR A 397 6.87 -18.35 -11.60
CA TYR A 397 6.63 -18.09 -13.02
C TYR A 397 5.24 -18.51 -13.47
N GLN A 398 4.78 -19.70 -13.06
CA GLN A 398 3.43 -20.15 -13.36
C GLN A 398 2.38 -19.17 -12.83
N LYS A 399 2.54 -18.71 -11.59
CA LYS A 399 1.65 -17.72 -10.97
C LYS A 399 1.69 -16.37 -11.70
N ALA A 400 2.87 -15.86 -12.06
CA ALA A 400 2.98 -14.61 -12.82
C ALA A 400 2.25 -14.66 -14.18
N ILE A 401 2.36 -15.78 -14.89
CA ILE A 401 1.65 -16.00 -16.16
C ILE A 401 0.14 -16.03 -15.92
N ASP A 402 -0.31 -16.79 -14.92
CA ASP A 402 -1.74 -16.94 -14.61
C ASP A 402 -2.36 -15.62 -14.10
N ASP A 403 -1.57 -14.79 -13.45
CA ASP A 403 -1.93 -13.45 -12.98
C ASP A 403 -1.96 -12.40 -14.10
N GLY A 404 -1.44 -12.71 -15.28
CA GLY A 404 -1.52 -11.87 -16.47
C GLY A 404 -0.32 -10.98 -16.75
N ALA A 405 0.89 -11.38 -16.31
CA ALA A 405 2.14 -10.79 -16.79
C ALA A 405 2.28 -10.98 -18.32
N ASP A 406 2.69 -9.93 -19.03
CA ASP A 406 2.97 -10.03 -20.47
C ASP A 406 4.36 -10.63 -20.71
N ILE A 407 5.32 -10.24 -19.86
CA ILE A 407 6.71 -10.67 -19.89
C ILE A 407 7.05 -11.32 -18.55
N ILE A 408 7.63 -12.52 -18.59
CA ILE A 408 8.29 -13.11 -17.42
C ILE A 408 9.80 -12.87 -17.50
N ASP A 409 10.44 -12.66 -16.35
CA ASP A 409 11.85 -12.28 -16.25
C ASP A 409 12.74 -13.41 -15.71
N CYS A 410 14.00 -13.43 -16.11
CA CYS A 410 15.00 -14.35 -15.57
C CYS A 410 16.33 -13.62 -15.44
N THR A 411 16.73 -13.30 -14.21
CA THR A 411 18.11 -12.95 -13.90
C THR A 411 18.98 -14.20 -13.96
N VAL A 412 19.89 -14.24 -14.93
CA VAL A 412 20.67 -15.42 -15.26
C VAL A 412 21.92 -15.49 -14.40
N GLN A 413 22.01 -16.55 -13.60
CA GLN A 413 23.19 -16.92 -12.87
C GLN A 413 23.86 -18.15 -13.48
N MET A 414 25.16 -18.31 -13.21
CA MET A 414 25.95 -19.44 -13.69
C MET A 414 26.41 -20.28 -12.50
N SER A 415 26.26 -21.60 -12.62
CA SER A 415 26.87 -22.58 -11.72
C SER A 415 28.35 -22.81 -12.07
N GLN A 416 29.10 -23.41 -11.15
CA GLN A 416 30.52 -23.74 -11.30
C GLN A 416 30.81 -24.59 -12.54
N ASP A 417 29.92 -25.52 -12.88
CA ASP A 417 30.01 -26.43 -14.02
C ASP A 417 29.38 -25.85 -15.31
N GLY A 418 29.01 -24.56 -15.30
CA GLY A 418 28.64 -23.81 -16.50
C GLY A 418 27.18 -23.93 -16.93
N VAL A 419 26.29 -24.42 -16.05
CA VAL A 419 24.84 -24.40 -16.30
C VAL A 419 24.28 -23.02 -15.95
N ALA A 420 23.53 -22.43 -16.89
CA ALA A 420 22.80 -21.18 -16.72
C ALA A 420 21.40 -21.43 -16.13
N PHE A 421 21.02 -20.66 -15.11
CA PHE A 421 19.74 -20.81 -14.41
C PHE A 421 19.20 -19.47 -13.91
N CYS A 422 17.90 -19.43 -13.61
CA CYS A 422 17.25 -18.22 -13.09
C CYS A 422 17.40 -18.15 -11.57
N SER A 423 17.91 -17.03 -11.07
CA SER A 423 17.98 -16.70 -9.64
C SER A 423 18.07 -15.19 -9.48
N SER A 424 17.30 -14.64 -8.54
CA SER A 424 17.25 -13.20 -8.31
C SER A 424 18.60 -12.60 -7.91
N ASN A 425 19.46 -13.39 -7.26
CA ASN A 425 20.78 -12.96 -6.80
C ASN A 425 21.85 -14.01 -7.13
N ILE A 426 23.09 -13.54 -7.30
CA ILE A 426 24.29 -14.38 -7.45
C ILE A 426 24.74 -14.99 -6.12
N ASP A 427 24.50 -14.31 -5.00
CA ASP A 427 24.61 -14.86 -3.64
C ASP A 427 23.31 -15.57 -3.26
N LEU A 428 23.39 -16.88 -3.06
CA LEU A 428 22.23 -17.74 -2.81
C LEU A 428 21.80 -17.76 -1.35
N THR A 429 22.49 -17.04 -0.45
CA THR A 429 22.24 -17.13 1.00
C THR A 429 20.90 -16.55 1.45
N SER A 430 20.41 -15.49 0.80
CA SER A 430 19.20 -14.77 1.22
C SER A 430 17.91 -15.37 0.67
N THR A 431 17.99 -16.05 -0.48
CA THR A 431 16.83 -16.56 -1.24
C THR A 431 16.80 -18.08 -1.32
N THR A 432 17.71 -18.78 -0.65
CA THR A 432 17.72 -20.25 -0.57
C THR A 432 18.23 -20.76 0.78
N THR A 433 18.23 -22.08 0.96
CA THR A 433 18.87 -22.74 2.11
C THR A 433 20.39 -22.87 2.01
N ALA A 434 21.07 -22.15 1.10
CA ALA A 434 22.51 -22.28 0.87
C ALA A 434 23.35 -22.13 2.14
N LEU A 435 23.00 -21.16 3.00
CA LEU A 435 23.73 -20.92 4.24
C LEU A 435 23.71 -22.12 5.18
N ALA A 436 22.62 -22.89 5.21
CA ALA A 436 22.51 -24.06 6.08
C ALA A 436 23.32 -25.26 5.57
N THR A 437 23.49 -25.39 4.26
CA THR A 437 24.10 -26.58 3.63
C THR A 437 25.56 -26.36 3.24
N PHE A 438 25.92 -25.14 2.83
CA PHE A 438 27.20 -24.82 2.20
C PHE A 438 27.95 -23.69 2.90
N VAL A 439 27.76 -23.51 4.22
CA VAL A 439 28.45 -22.46 5.00
C VAL A 439 29.98 -22.48 4.81
N ASP A 440 30.57 -23.67 4.69
CA ASP A 440 32.02 -23.85 4.47
C ASP A 440 32.49 -23.34 3.09
N ARG A 441 31.55 -23.05 2.18
CA ARG A 441 31.80 -22.44 0.85
C ARG A 441 31.63 -20.92 0.88
N SER A 442 31.32 -20.33 2.03
CA SER A 442 31.20 -18.89 2.16
C SER A 442 32.53 -18.21 1.83
N SER A 443 32.49 -17.22 0.93
CA SER A 443 33.69 -16.51 0.45
C SER A 443 33.44 -15.01 0.37
N SER A 444 34.51 -14.22 0.34
CA SER A 444 34.45 -12.77 0.11
C SER A 444 34.75 -12.49 -1.36
N VAL A 445 33.83 -11.80 -2.03
CA VAL A 445 33.99 -11.33 -3.41
C VAL A 445 33.62 -9.84 -3.47
N PRO A 446 34.57 -8.95 -3.12
CA PRO A 446 34.31 -7.51 -3.02
C PRO A 446 33.86 -6.86 -4.32
N GLU A 447 34.18 -7.45 -5.47
CA GLU A 447 33.71 -6.98 -6.78
C GLU A 447 32.21 -7.20 -7.01
N ILE A 448 31.56 -8.03 -6.19
CA ILE A 448 30.11 -8.32 -6.28
C ILE A 448 29.39 -7.70 -5.09
N GLN A 449 29.88 -7.95 -3.86
CA GLN A 449 29.24 -7.45 -2.65
C GLN A 449 30.24 -7.32 -1.49
N PRO A 450 29.99 -6.43 -0.51
CA PRO A 450 30.92 -6.19 0.59
C PRO A 450 30.94 -7.30 1.65
N THR A 451 29.89 -8.10 1.75
CA THR A 451 29.74 -9.17 2.75
C THR A 451 30.08 -10.54 2.19
N ASN A 452 30.50 -11.47 3.05
CA ASN A 452 30.68 -12.85 2.62
C ASN A 452 29.35 -13.46 2.18
N GLY A 453 29.39 -14.28 1.12
CA GLY A 453 28.22 -14.90 0.51
C GLY A 453 28.51 -16.34 0.09
N ILE A 454 27.48 -17.05 -0.37
CA ILE A 454 27.63 -18.36 -1.03
C ILE A 454 27.19 -18.16 -2.48
N PHE A 455 28.17 -18.00 -3.35
CA PHE A 455 27.94 -17.59 -4.72
C PHE A 455 27.61 -18.77 -5.64
N SER A 456 26.72 -18.54 -6.60
CA SER A 456 26.26 -19.56 -7.56
C SER A 456 27.42 -20.23 -8.31
N PHE A 457 28.44 -19.45 -8.72
CA PHE A 457 29.58 -19.94 -9.50
C PHE A 457 30.57 -20.79 -8.68
N ASP A 458 30.38 -20.88 -7.36
CA ASP A 458 31.16 -21.77 -6.51
C ASP A 458 30.44 -23.11 -6.28
N LEU A 459 29.17 -23.26 -6.67
CA LEU A 459 28.40 -24.51 -6.54
C LEU A 459 28.14 -25.16 -7.90
N THR A 460 28.17 -26.49 -7.98
CA THR A 460 27.71 -27.18 -9.20
C THR A 460 26.20 -27.05 -9.36
N TRP A 461 25.66 -27.23 -10.56
CA TRP A 461 24.21 -27.23 -10.76
C TRP A 461 23.51 -28.27 -9.88
N SER A 462 24.09 -29.46 -9.70
CA SER A 462 23.51 -30.47 -8.81
C SER A 462 23.47 -30.03 -7.33
N GLU A 463 24.45 -29.22 -6.89
CA GLU A 463 24.43 -28.61 -5.56
C GLU A 463 23.36 -27.50 -5.47
N VAL A 464 23.27 -26.63 -6.49
CA VAL A 464 22.24 -25.57 -6.57
C VAL A 464 20.83 -26.17 -6.59
N GLU A 465 20.60 -27.20 -7.41
CA GLU A 465 19.31 -27.90 -7.53
C GLU A 465 18.89 -28.59 -6.22
N SER A 466 19.86 -28.93 -5.35
CA SER A 466 19.57 -29.51 -4.04
C SER A 466 19.07 -28.49 -3.01
N LEU A 467 19.25 -27.19 -3.28
CA LEU A 467 18.81 -26.11 -2.39
C LEU A 467 17.29 -25.95 -2.43
N ARG A 468 16.74 -25.51 -1.30
CA ARG A 468 15.33 -25.09 -1.24
C ARG A 468 15.28 -23.57 -1.41
N PRO A 469 14.58 -23.05 -2.43
CA PRO A 469 14.27 -21.63 -2.51
C PRO A 469 13.53 -21.16 -1.26
N THR A 470 13.75 -19.92 -0.85
CA THR A 470 13.10 -19.28 0.28
C THR A 470 12.49 -17.96 -0.19
N ILE A 471 11.22 -17.72 0.15
CA ILE A 471 10.56 -16.46 -0.20
C ILE A 471 11.27 -15.30 0.48
N GLU A 472 11.52 -14.25 -0.29
CA GLU A 472 12.16 -13.05 0.23
C GLU A 472 11.22 -12.34 1.20
N ILE A 473 11.79 -11.78 2.26
CA ILE A 473 11.07 -10.93 3.21
C ILE A 473 11.68 -9.53 3.05
N PRO A 474 11.01 -8.61 2.34
CA PRO A 474 11.59 -7.32 2.00
C PRO A 474 11.97 -6.48 3.24
N ILE A 475 11.21 -6.61 4.34
CA ILE A 475 11.47 -5.90 5.60
C ILE A 475 11.48 -6.92 6.76
N LYS A 476 12.67 -7.31 7.21
CA LYS A 476 12.85 -8.33 8.26
C LYS A 476 12.34 -7.89 9.64
N ASP A 477 12.54 -6.62 9.99
CA ASP A 477 12.27 -6.09 11.33
C ASP A 477 10.89 -5.41 11.46
N GLY A 478 10.13 -5.30 10.36
CA GLY A 478 8.85 -4.57 10.26
C GLY A 478 7.59 -5.43 10.33
N GLY A 479 7.71 -6.75 10.51
CA GLY A 479 6.57 -7.66 10.66
C GLY A 479 5.77 -7.95 9.38
N LEU A 480 6.10 -7.34 8.24
CA LEU A 480 5.48 -7.63 6.93
C LEU A 480 6.06 -8.91 6.30
N LEU A 481 5.59 -10.05 6.79
CA LEU A 481 5.99 -11.36 6.26
C LEU A 481 5.20 -11.69 4.99
N ARG A 482 5.85 -12.26 3.97
CA ARG A 482 5.13 -12.91 2.86
C ARG A 482 4.58 -14.27 3.30
N ASN A 483 3.67 -14.83 2.50
CA ASN A 483 2.87 -16.01 2.83
C ASN A 483 3.72 -17.21 3.34
N PRO A 484 3.66 -17.56 4.64
CA PRO A 484 4.49 -18.61 5.23
C PRO A 484 4.23 -20.01 4.64
N ARG A 485 3.01 -20.31 4.20
CA ARG A 485 2.67 -21.58 3.53
C ARG A 485 3.39 -21.74 2.20
N ASN A 486 3.87 -20.67 1.59
CA ASN A 486 4.64 -20.71 0.34
C ASN A 486 6.15 -20.56 0.55
N LYS A 487 6.61 -20.38 1.80
CA LYS A 487 7.99 -20.01 2.14
C LYS A 487 9.07 -20.80 1.39
N ASN A 488 8.91 -22.11 1.18
CA ASN A 488 9.90 -22.94 0.49
C ASN A 488 9.30 -23.75 -0.69
N LYS A 489 8.25 -23.23 -1.33
CA LYS A 489 7.61 -23.92 -2.44
C LYS A 489 8.29 -23.59 -3.77
N GLY A 490 8.27 -24.56 -4.68
CA GLY A 490 8.85 -24.43 -6.01
C GLY A 490 10.32 -24.83 -6.07
N LYS A 491 10.89 -24.77 -7.28
CA LYS A 491 12.27 -25.10 -7.58
C LYS A 491 12.86 -24.06 -8.53
N LEU A 492 14.14 -23.72 -8.34
CA LEU A 492 14.87 -22.93 -9.33
C LEU A 492 14.88 -23.67 -10.67
N VAL A 493 14.82 -22.92 -11.76
CA VAL A 493 14.74 -23.46 -13.12
C VAL A 493 16.01 -23.11 -13.90
N THR A 494 16.46 -24.04 -14.74
CA THR A 494 17.50 -23.72 -15.73
C THR A 494 16.95 -22.72 -16.75
N LEU A 495 17.85 -21.97 -17.40
CA LEU A 495 17.45 -21.02 -18.44
C LEU A 495 16.67 -21.72 -19.57
N ASP A 496 17.10 -22.92 -19.97
CA ASP A 496 16.40 -23.73 -20.97
C ASP A 496 14.97 -24.07 -20.53
N ALA A 497 14.78 -24.49 -19.27
CA ALA A 497 13.45 -24.85 -18.75
C ALA A 497 12.53 -23.61 -18.66
N PHE A 498 13.08 -22.46 -18.28
CA PHE A 498 12.36 -21.18 -18.27
C PHE A 498 11.88 -20.78 -19.67
N LEU A 499 12.76 -20.85 -20.69
CA LEU A 499 12.40 -20.52 -22.07
C LEU A 499 11.36 -21.49 -22.65
N GLU A 500 11.45 -22.77 -22.32
CA GLU A 500 10.44 -23.76 -22.74
C GLU A 500 9.09 -23.55 -22.04
N LEU A 501 9.08 -23.13 -20.78
CA LEU A 501 7.85 -22.70 -20.09
C LEU A 501 7.19 -21.52 -20.80
N ALA A 502 7.98 -20.47 -21.10
CA ALA A 502 7.49 -19.26 -21.77
C ALA A 502 6.81 -19.58 -23.11
N LYS A 503 7.41 -20.45 -23.93
CA LYS A 503 6.82 -20.91 -25.19
C LYS A 503 5.57 -21.75 -24.99
N THR A 504 5.63 -22.73 -24.09
CA THR A 504 4.54 -23.68 -23.88
C THR A 504 3.28 -22.96 -23.38
N ARG A 505 3.47 -21.96 -22.52
CA ARG A 505 2.41 -21.10 -21.99
C ARG A 505 2.04 -19.95 -22.92
N LYS A 506 2.78 -19.75 -24.02
CA LYS A 506 2.59 -18.67 -25.01
C LYS A 506 2.58 -17.28 -24.36
N THR A 507 3.56 -17.00 -23.51
CA THR A 507 3.72 -15.67 -22.91
C THR A 507 3.95 -14.62 -24.00
N GLY A 508 3.63 -13.34 -23.72
CA GLY A 508 3.89 -12.24 -24.64
C GLY A 508 5.39 -12.01 -24.90
N GLY A 509 6.24 -12.43 -23.97
CA GLY A 509 7.69 -12.44 -24.14
C GLY A 509 8.45 -12.88 -22.90
N VAL A 510 9.77 -12.70 -22.96
CA VAL A 510 10.71 -12.95 -21.86
C VAL A 510 11.67 -11.77 -21.70
N LEU A 511 12.07 -11.49 -20.46
CA LEU A 511 13.18 -10.59 -20.14
C LEU A 511 14.32 -11.42 -19.56
N ILE A 512 15.49 -11.37 -20.18
CA ILE A 512 16.69 -12.05 -19.72
C ILE A 512 17.65 -11.01 -19.17
N ASN A 513 17.82 -10.99 -17.85
CA ASN A 513 18.72 -10.07 -17.18
C ASN A 513 20.10 -10.73 -16.98
N ILE A 514 21.15 -10.05 -17.41
CA ILE A 514 22.54 -10.50 -17.32
C ILE A 514 23.31 -9.49 -16.49
N GLU A 515 23.87 -9.96 -15.39
CA GLU A 515 24.68 -9.15 -14.47
C GLU A 515 26.05 -9.82 -14.27
N ASN A 516 27.01 -9.09 -13.71
CA ASN A 516 28.32 -9.63 -13.29
C ASN A 516 29.11 -10.33 -14.42
N ALA A 517 28.81 -10.04 -15.70
CA ALA A 517 29.37 -10.76 -16.84
C ALA A 517 30.90 -10.67 -16.92
N GLY A 518 31.47 -9.49 -16.66
CA GLY A 518 32.92 -9.28 -16.64
C GLY A 518 33.63 -10.08 -15.55
N TYR A 519 33.03 -10.19 -14.37
CA TYR A 519 33.56 -11.00 -13.27
C TYR A 519 33.52 -12.49 -13.63
N LEU A 520 32.37 -12.99 -14.09
CA LEU A 520 32.19 -14.39 -14.48
C LEU A 520 33.19 -14.81 -15.56
N ALA A 521 33.39 -13.98 -16.59
CA ALA A 521 34.31 -14.27 -17.68
C ALA A 521 35.78 -14.27 -17.23
N SER A 522 36.22 -13.20 -16.56
CA SER A 522 37.64 -12.99 -16.26
C SER A 522 38.13 -13.74 -15.03
N LYS A 523 37.28 -13.95 -14.02
CA LYS A 523 37.67 -14.57 -12.73
C LYS A 523 37.22 -16.01 -12.60
N LYS A 524 36.10 -16.37 -13.22
CA LYS A 524 35.51 -17.72 -13.09
C LYS A 524 35.58 -18.54 -14.38
N GLY A 525 35.92 -17.93 -15.52
CA GLY A 525 35.98 -18.63 -16.81
C GLY A 525 34.59 -19.02 -17.33
N LEU A 526 33.54 -18.34 -16.88
CA LEU A 526 32.15 -18.60 -17.23
C LEU A 526 31.63 -17.51 -18.17
N GLY A 527 31.26 -17.89 -19.39
CA GLY A 527 30.71 -16.97 -20.40
C GLY A 527 29.20 -16.90 -20.37
N VAL A 528 28.62 -16.06 -19.51
CA VAL A 528 27.15 -15.91 -19.38
C VAL A 528 26.49 -15.39 -20.68
N VAL A 529 27.12 -14.44 -21.37
CA VAL A 529 26.64 -13.89 -22.66
C VAL A 529 26.52 -14.99 -23.73
N ASP A 530 27.55 -15.83 -23.84
CA ASP A 530 27.56 -16.98 -24.76
C ASP A 530 26.51 -18.02 -24.37
N ALA A 531 26.34 -18.29 -23.07
CA ALA A 531 25.34 -19.24 -22.56
C ALA A 531 23.92 -18.78 -22.90
N VAL A 532 23.60 -17.50 -22.64
CA VAL A 532 22.29 -16.90 -22.96
C VAL A 532 22.05 -16.92 -24.47
N THR A 533 23.04 -16.52 -25.27
CA THR A 533 22.91 -16.50 -26.73
C THR A 533 22.59 -17.89 -27.28
N LYS A 534 23.29 -18.92 -26.81
CA LYS A 534 23.03 -20.32 -27.22
C LYS A 534 21.67 -20.80 -26.77
N ALA A 535 21.24 -20.46 -25.55
CA ALA A 535 19.93 -20.85 -25.03
C ALA A 535 18.79 -20.24 -25.86
N LEU A 536 18.87 -18.94 -26.17
CA LEU A 536 17.88 -18.25 -27.00
C LEU A 536 17.83 -18.78 -28.44
N GLN A 537 19.00 -19.05 -29.04
CA GLN A 537 19.09 -19.68 -30.38
C GLN A 537 18.52 -21.10 -30.40
N LYS A 538 18.84 -21.91 -29.38
CA LYS A 538 18.25 -23.25 -29.21
C LYS A 538 16.74 -23.14 -29.05
N ALA A 539 16.28 -22.10 -28.35
CA ALA A 539 14.87 -21.78 -28.23
C ALA A 539 14.26 -21.19 -29.51
N SER A 540 15.03 -20.89 -30.56
CA SER A 540 14.56 -20.23 -31.80
C SER A 540 13.94 -18.85 -31.59
N LEU A 541 14.18 -18.23 -30.43
CA LEU A 541 13.68 -16.89 -30.12
C LEU A 541 14.48 -15.78 -30.83
N ASP A 542 15.62 -16.12 -31.44
CA ASP A 542 16.40 -15.24 -32.32
C ASP A 542 15.71 -14.98 -33.68
N LYS A 543 14.73 -15.80 -34.05
CA LYS A 543 14.03 -15.76 -35.35
C LYS A 543 12.52 -15.59 -35.25
N GLU A 544 11.94 -15.98 -34.12
CA GLU A 544 10.52 -15.80 -33.81
C GLU A 544 10.22 -14.31 -33.58
N THR A 545 9.09 -13.82 -34.07
CA THR A 545 8.68 -12.40 -33.89
C THR A 545 7.41 -12.24 -33.06
N THR A 546 6.78 -13.35 -32.65
CA THR A 546 5.54 -13.33 -31.86
C THR A 546 5.80 -13.05 -30.38
N GLN A 547 6.87 -13.62 -29.82
CA GLN A 547 7.29 -13.37 -28.44
C GLN A 547 8.37 -12.29 -28.43
N LYS A 548 8.20 -11.27 -27.57
CA LYS A 548 9.25 -10.28 -27.33
C LYS A 548 10.41 -10.92 -26.55
N VAL A 549 11.65 -10.53 -26.89
CA VAL A 549 12.85 -10.87 -26.12
C VAL A 549 13.49 -9.56 -25.69
N LEU A 550 13.49 -9.32 -24.38
CA LEU A 550 14.18 -8.20 -23.75
C LEU A 550 15.49 -8.74 -23.18
N ILE A 551 16.63 -8.13 -23.54
CA ILE A 551 17.92 -8.41 -22.93
C ILE A 551 18.25 -7.24 -22.02
N GLN A 552 18.22 -7.48 -20.71
CA GLN A 552 18.55 -6.48 -19.70
C GLN A 552 19.97 -6.68 -19.19
N SER A 553 20.66 -5.58 -18.92
CA SER A 553 21.92 -5.56 -18.17
C SER A 553 22.15 -4.15 -17.61
N ASP A 554 22.81 -4.07 -16.47
CA ASP A 554 23.46 -2.87 -15.94
C ASP A 554 24.73 -2.50 -16.75
N ASP A 555 25.33 -3.49 -17.43
CA ASP A 555 26.55 -3.34 -18.21
C ASP A 555 26.24 -3.11 -19.70
N SER A 556 26.46 -1.88 -20.16
CA SER A 556 26.29 -1.46 -21.56
C SER A 556 27.12 -2.29 -22.57
N SER A 557 28.24 -2.87 -22.15
CA SER A 557 29.08 -3.72 -22.99
C SER A 557 28.46 -5.12 -23.20
N VAL A 558 27.68 -5.61 -22.24
CA VAL A 558 26.83 -6.81 -22.41
C VAL A 558 25.76 -6.55 -23.48
N LEU A 559 25.04 -5.43 -23.40
CA LEU A 559 24.00 -5.09 -24.38
C LEU A 559 24.57 -4.95 -25.80
N SER A 560 25.78 -4.41 -25.91
CA SER A 560 26.53 -4.31 -27.16
C SER A 560 26.77 -5.66 -27.84
N ALA A 561 26.88 -6.77 -27.08
CA ALA A 561 27.05 -8.11 -27.64
C ALA A 561 25.82 -8.60 -28.42
N PHE A 562 24.64 -8.08 -28.09
CA PHE A 562 23.36 -8.48 -28.70
C PHE A 562 22.90 -7.53 -29.83
N LYS A 563 23.64 -6.45 -30.12
CA LYS A 563 23.25 -5.41 -31.10
C LYS A 563 22.96 -5.92 -32.51
N ASN A 564 23.54 -7.06 -32.89
CA ASN A 564 23.41 -7.64 -34.23
C ASN A 564 22.13 -8.50 -34.39
N ILE A 565 21.32 -8.64 -33.34
CA ILE A 565 20.05 -9.37 -33.37
C ILE A 565 18.92 -8.34 -33.23
N PRO A 566 18.40 -7.79 -34.34
CA PRO A 566 17.47 -6.66 -34.31
C PRO A 566 16.09 -6.99 -33.73
N THR A 567 15.77 -8.28 -33.56
CA THR A 567 14.54 -8.74 -32.91
C THR A 567 14.59 -8.62 -31.40
N TYR A 568 15.77 -8.44 -30.80
CA TYR A 568 15.94 -8.27 -29.35
C TYR A 568 15.84 -6.79 -28.98
N GLU A 569 15.03 -6.52 -27.96
CA GLU A 569 14.97 -5.21 -27.32
C GLU A 569 16.05 -5.18 -26.22
N ARG A 570 17.03 -4.28 -26.35
CA ARG A 570 18.10 -4.14 -25.37
C ARG A 570 17.67 -3.15 -24.30
N VAL A 571 17.79 -3.52 -23.03
CA VAL A 571 17.28 -2.76 -21.89
C VAL A 571 18.43 -2.44 -20.94
N LEU A 572 18.75 -1.17 -20.76
CA LEU A 572 19.76 -0.76 -19.78
C LEU A 572 19.11 -0.65 -18.40
N ALA A 573 19.61 -1.38 -17.41
CA ALA A 573 19.23 -1.18 -16.02
C ALA A 573 20.05 0.00 -15.47
N ILE A 574 19.37 1.05 -15.04
CA ILE A 574 20.02 2.21 -14.40
C ILE A 574 19.97 1.99 -12.89
N GLU A 575 21.14 1.87 -12.28
CA GLU A 575 21.26 1.71 -10.84
C GLU A 575 21.09 3.05 -10.10
N GLY A 576 20.41 2.99 -8.95
CA GLY A 576 20.20 4.17 -8.10
C GLY A 576 19.13 5.14 -8.61
N ALA A 577 18.97 6.23 -7.86
CA ALA A 577 18.02 7.29 -8.18
C ALA A 577 18.70 8.40 -9.00
N ALA A 578 17.98 8.94 -9.98
CA ALA A 578 18.42 10.10 -10.73
C ALA A 578 17.33 11.16 -10.88
N SER A 579 17.71 12.44 -10.83
CA SER A 579 16.77 13.56 -10.96
C SER A 579 16.52 14.00 -12.40
N ASP A 580 17.45 13.70 -13.30
CA ASP A 580 17.48 14.22 -14.68
C ASP A 580 18.35 13.30 -15.57
N ALA A 581 18.06 13.26 -16.86
CA ALA A 581 18.78 12.50 -17.88
C ALA A 581 19.22 13.44 -19.03
N PRO A 582 20.40 14.08 -18.93
CA PRO A 582 20.84 15.06 -19.91
C PRO A 582 20.92 14.47 -21.32
N PRO A 583 20.66 15.26 -22.39
CA PRO A 583 20.63 14.75 -23.77
C PRO A 583 21.90 13.99 -24.20
N ALA A 584 23.08 14.41 -23.72
CA ALA A 584 24.34 13.73 -24.02
C ALA A 584 24.39 12.30 -23.46
N VAL A 585 23.81 12.09 -22.27
CA VAL A 585 23.73 10.79 -21.60
C VAL A 585 22.71 9.91 -22.29
N VAL A 586 21.53 10.47 -22.61
CA VAL A 586 20.47 9.73 -23.31
C VAL A 586 20.93 9.26 -24.70
N GLU A 587 21.68 10.08 -25.43
CA GLU A 587 22.30 9.68 -26.71
C GLU A 587 23.39 8.61 -26.53
N GLU A 588 24.06 8.55 -25.37
CA GLU A 588 24.99 7.47 -25.04
C GLU A 588 24.25 6.15 -24.80
N ILE A 589 23.19 6.16 -23.99
CA ILE A 589 22.32 5.00 -23.72
C ILE A 589 21.81 4.40 -25.04
N LYS A 590 21.32 5.25 -25.93
CA LYS A 590 20.74 4.86 -27.23
C LYS A 590 21.68 4.09 -28.15
N LYS A 591 23.00 4.20 -27.97
CA LYS A 591 23.97 3.40 -28.76
C LYS A 591 23.83 1.90 -28.45
N ASN A 592 23.53 1.58 -27.20
CA ASN A 592 23.55 0.21 -26.69
C ASN A 592 22.16 -0.32 -26.30
N ALA A 593 21.18 0.55 -26.05
CA ALA A 593 19.86 0.17 -25.58
C ALA A 593 18.70 0.76 -26.42
N ASN A 594 17.54 0.15 -26.26
CA ASN A 594 16.25 0.52 -26.84
C ASN A 594 15.24 0.92 -25.74
N ALA A 595 15.51 0.53 -24.51
CA ALA A 595 14.72 0.87 -23.34
C ALA A 595 15.63 0.98 -22.10
N VAL A 596 15.08 1.52 -21.02
CA VAL A 596 15.71 1.55 -19.70
C VAL A 596 14.77 0.94 -18.66
N VAL A 597 15.34 0.29 -17.65
CA VAL A 597 14.66 -0.03 -16.39
C VAL A 597 15.23 0.89 -15.33
N VAL A 598 14.36 1.61 -14.63
CA VAL A 598 14.75 2.58 -13.59
C VAL A 598 14.06 2.27 -12.27
N HIS A 599 14.73 2.60 -11.17
CA HIS A 599 14.09 2.61 -9.86
C HIS A 599 12.97 3.65 -9.85
N ARG A 600 11.86 3.38 -9.14
CA ARG A 600 10.72 4.28 -9.03
C ARG A 600 11.09 5.69 -8.51
N ASP A 601 12.10 5.77 -7.66
CA ASP A 601 12.61 7.05 -7.10
C ASP A 601 13.30 7.91 -8.17
N THR A 602 13.62 7.36 -9.34
CA THR A 602 14.11 8.13 -10.50
C THR A 602 12.97 8.87 -11.21
N ILE A 603 11.71 8.51 -10.95
CA ILE A 603 10.53 9.12 -11.56
C ILE A 603 9.78 9.99 -10.54
N VAL A 604 9.60 9.49 -9.31
CA VAL A 604 8.89 10.19 -8.24
C VAL A 604 9.85 10.51 -7.10
N GLN A 605 10.05 11.80 -6.82
CA GLN A 605 10.90 12.27 -5.74
C GLN A 605 10.11 12.41 -4.44
N GLU A 606 10.77 12.19 -3.31
CA GLU A 606 10.18 12.22 -1.97
C GLU A 606 11.04 12.95 -0.94
N ASN A 607 10.46 13.27 0.22
CA ASN A 607 11.21 13.76 1.38
C ASN A 607 11.44 12.65 2.41
N SER A 608 12.16 12.96 3.49
CA SER A 608 12.47 11.98 4.54
C SER A 608 11.26 11.46 5.35
N GLY A 609 10.07 12.02 5.12
CA GLY A 609 8.81 11.52 5.68
C GLY A 609 7.94 10.80 4.64
N TYR A 610 8.50 10.40 3.50
CA TYR A 610 7.82 9.63 2.44
C TYR A 610 6.66 10.37 1.75
N PHE A 611 6.61 11.69 1.86
CA PHE A 611 5.73 12.51 1.03
C PHE A 611 6.40 12.77 -0.31
N THR A 612 5.63 12.63 -1.38
CA THR A 612 6.08 13.00 -2.73
C THR A 612 6.37 14.51 -2.80
N THR A 613 7.30 14.91 -3.65
CA THR A 613 7.74 16.32 -3.76
C THR A 613 7.78 16.81 -5.20
N ALA A 614 8.16 15.96 -6.14
CA ALA A 614 8.20 16.28 -7.57
C ALA A 614 8.16 15.02 -8.44
N PHE A 615 7.73 15.17 -9.69
CA PHE A 615 8.03 14.23 -10.76
C PHE A 615 9.28 14.69 -11.50
N THR A 616 10.17 13.76 -11.86
CA THR A 616 11.35 14.05 -12.68
C THR A 616 10.97 14.15 -14.16
N LYS A 617 11.93 14.57 -14.99
CA LYS A 617 11.76 14.61 -16.45
C LYS A 617 12.33 13.38 -17.16
N VAL A 618 12.85 12.41 -16.41
CA VAL A 618 13.58 11.27 -16.98
C VAL A 618 12.73 10.50 -17.99
N VAL A 619 11.43 10.32 -17.73
CA VAL A 619 10.54 9.64 -18.69
C VAL A 619 10.43 10.41 -20.01
N ASP A 620 10.14 11.71 -19.94
CA ASP A 620 10.04 12.58 -21.11
C ASP A 620 11.35 12.65 -21.90
N GLU A 621 12.49 12.69 -21.21
CA GLU A 621 13.83 12.76 -21.81
C GLU A 621 14.19 11.47 -22.55
N MET A 622 13.89 10.31 -21.96
CA MET A 622 14.07 9.01 -22.60
C MET A 622 13.15 8.87 -23.83
N HIS A 623 11.88 9.27 -23.71
CA HIS A 623 10.93 9.26 -24.82
C HIS A 623 11.32 10.18 -25.96
N ALA A 624 11.88 11.37 -25.66
CA ALA A 624 12.40 12.28 -26.68
C ALA A 624 13.50 11.66 -27.54
N ALA A 625 14.24 10.68 -27.01
CA ALA A 625 15.23 9.90 -27.73
C ALA A 625 14.71 8.58 -28.32
N ASN A 626 13.41 8.27 -28.14
CA ASN A 626 12.73 7.04 -28.53
C ASN A 626 13.26 5.81 -27.76
N LEU A 627 13.51 5.97 -26.46
CA LEU A 627 13.78 4.89 -25.51
C LEU A 627 12.54 4.62 -24.66
N SER A 628 12.13 3.36 -24.54
CA SER A 628 11.06 2.99 -23.61
C SER A 628 11.54 3.01 -22.16
N VAL A 629 10.65 3.28 -21.21
CA VAL A 629 10.95 3.32 -19.77
C VAL A 629 10.11 2.31 -19.02
N TYR A 630 10.77 1.43 -18.28
CA TYR A 630 10.16 0.47 -17.38
C TYR A 630 10.49 0.83 -15.94
N VAL A 631 9.47 0.96 -15.08
CA VAL A 631 9.67 1.29 -13.65
C VAL A 631 9.72 0.03 -12.79
N SER A 632 10.65 -0.03 -11.84
CA SER A 632 10.92 -1.23 -11.04
C SER A 632 11.35 -0.93 -9.59
N PRO A 633 11.16 -1.88 -8.65
CA PRO A 633 10.09 -2.86 -8.62
C PRO A 633 8.86 -2.27 -7.91
N LEU A 634 7.66 -2.54 -8.41
CA LEU A 634 6.40 -2.17 -7.74
C LEU A 634 5.91 -3.28 -6.82
N ARG A 635 5.41 -2.90 -5.64
CA ARG A 635 5.07 -3.79 -4.52
C ARG A 635 3.74 -3.41 -3.88
N ASN A 636 3.01 -4.41 -3.39
CA ASN A 636 1.74 -4.19 -2.71
C ASN A 636 1.90 -3.83 -1.23
N GLU A 637 3.02 -4.24 -0.60
CA GLU A 637 3.23 -4.01 0.82
C GLU A 637 3.32 -2.50 1.11
N PHE A 638 2.38 -1.98 1.92
CA PHE A 638 2.17 -0.55 2.11
C PHE A 638 3.38 0.25 2.61
N LEU A 639 4.35 -0.40 3.28
CA LEU A 639 5.59 0.27 3.72
C LEU A 639 6.52 0.64 2.55
N PHE A 640 6.29 0.08 1.36
CA PHE A 640 6.96 0.57 0.16
C PHE A 640 6.20 1.74 -0.45
N LEU A 641 4.93 1.97 -0.16
CA LEU A 641 4.20 3.05 -0.83
C LEU A 641 4.45 4.41 -0.14
N ASN A 642 4.69 5.46 -0.94
CA ASN A 642 4.65 6.84 -0.45
C ASN A 642 3.30 7.15 0.19
N LEU A 643 3.29 8.08 1.15
CA LEU A 643 2.07 8.44 1.89
C LEU A 643 0.97 8.97 0.97
N ASP A 644 1.34 9.66 -0.11
CA ASP A 644 0.43 10.17 -1.14
C ASP A 644 -0.35 9.06 -1.85
N TYR A 645 0.17 7.83 -1.89
CA TYR A 645 -0.54 6.67 -2.46
C TYR A 645 -1.54 6.04 -1.49
N LEU A 646 -1.67 6.55 -0.27
CA LEU A 646 -2.73 6.16 0.68
C LEU A 646 -2.71 4.65 0.99
N ALA A 647 -1.52 4.06 1.04
CA ALA A 647 -1.30 2.62 1.20
C ALA A 647 -2.06 1.76 0.15
N ASP A 648 -2.37 2.32 -1.01
CA ASP A 648 -3.11 1.68 -2.09
C ASP A 648 -2.23 1.57 -3.35
N PRO A 649 -1.78 0.35 -3.73
CA PRO A 649 -0.87 0.17 -4.87
C PRO A 649 -1.49 0.59 -6.22
N TYR A 650 -2.82 0.69 -6.29
CA TYR A 650 -3.50 1.15 -7.49
C TYR A 650 -3.27 2.64 -7.77
N LEU A 651 -3.03 3.46 -6.74
CA LEU A 651 -2.68 4.88 -6.90
C LEU A 651 -1.25 5.05 -7.43
N GLU A 652 -0.31 4.20 -7.00
CA GLU A 652 1.06 4.17 -7.53
C GLU A 652 1.03 3.79 -9.02
N LEU A 653 0.28 2.74 -9.39
CA LEU A 653 0.09 2.32 -10.78
C LEU A 653 -0.58 3.41 -11.64
N ALA A 654 -1.61 4.08 -11.11
CA ALA A 654 -2.27 5.19 -11.80
C ALA A 654 -1.31 6.35 -12.08
N THR A 655 -0.43 6.65 -11.12
CA THR A 655 0.57 7.72 -11.25
C THR A 655 1.59 7.40 -12.34
N PHE A 656 2.15 6.18 -12.36
CA PHE A 656 3.07 5.80 -13.44
C PHE A 656 2.40 5.72 -14.81
N ALA A 657 1.14 5.31 -14.86
CA ALA A 657 0.35 5.36 -16.08
C ALA A 657 0.14 6.80 -16.59
N SER A 658 -0.15 7.76 -15.71
CA SER A 658 -0.30 9.16 -16.10
C SER A 658 1.00 9.82 -16.57
N LEU A 659 2.14 9.32 -16.08
CA LEU A 659 3.47 9.71 -16.52
C LEU A 659 3.94 8.98 -17.80
N ASN A 660 3.04 8.22 -18.45
CA ASN A 660 3.28 7.49 -19.70
C ASN A 660 4.42 6.44 -19.63
N VAL A 661 4.71 5.88 -18.46
CA VAL A 661 5.70 4.80 -18.34
C VAL A 661 5.28 3.60 -19.22
N ASP A 662 6.22 3.03 -19.98
CA ASP A 662 5.95 1.99 -20.98
C ASP A 662 5.69 0.60 -20.38
N GLY A 663 6.01 0.41 -19.09
CA GLY A 663 5.71 -0.81 -18.37
C GLY A 663 6.18 -0.79 -16.92
N VAL A 664 5.65 -1.72 -16.15
CA VAL A 664 5.94 -1.90 -14.73
C VAL A 664 6.58 -3.26 -14.51
N VAL A 665 7.62 -3.30 -13.69
CA VAL A 665 8.26 -4.51 -13.18
C VAL A 665 7.75 -4.70 -11.76
N THR A 666 7.09 -5.83 -11.46
CA THR A 666 6.37 -5.99 -10.18
C THR A 666 6.45 -7.39 -9.57
N ASP A 667 6.50 -7.42 -8.24
CA ASP A 667 6.40 -8.64 -7.44
C ASP A 667 4.98 -9.26 -7.48
N TYR A 668 3.96 -8.45 -7.85
CA TYR A 668 2.54 -8.80 -7.83
C TYR A 668 1.85 -8.54 -9.18
N PRO A 669 2.09 -9.39 -10.21
CA PRO A 669 1.49 -9.20 -11.53
C PRO A 669 -0.04 -9.12 -11.52
N ALA A 670 -0.71 -9.79 -10.56
CA ALA A 670 -2.17 -9.77 -10.43
C ALA A 670 -2.73 -8.35 -10.21
N THR A 671 -2.07 -7.56 -9.35
CA THR A 671 -2.51 -6.20 -9.01
C THR A 671 -2.33 -5.26 -10.20
N ALA A 672 -1.16 -5.29 -10.86
CA ALA A 672 -0.92 -4.55 -12.10
C ALA A 672 -1.90 -4.96 -13.22
N SER A 673 -2.17 -6.26 -13.34
CA SER A 673 -3.11 -6.83 -14.31
C SER A 673 -4.55 -6.38 -14.06
N ALA A 674 -4.98 -6.38 -12.80
CA ALA A 674 -6.29 -5.87 -12.39
C ALA A 674 -6.42 -4.38 -12.68
N PHE A 675 -5.41 -3.57 -12.41
CA PHE A 675 -5.39 -2.15 -12.74
C PHE A 675 -5.47 -1.92 -14.26
N MET A 676 -4.50 -2.41 -15.03
CA MET A 676 -4.38 -2.07 -16.45
C MET A 676 -5.55 -2.52 -17.31
N ARG A 677 -6.39 -3.43 -16.82
CA ARG A 677 -7.60 -3.93 -17.50
C ARG A 677 -8.88 -3.32 -16.96
N ASN A 678 -8.82 -2.51 -15.88
CA ASN A 678 -9.99 -1.89 -15.28
C ASN A 678 -10.42 -0.65 -16.10
N PRO A 679 -11.73 -0.50 -16.43
CA PRO A 679 -12.23 0.69 -17.11
C PRO A 679 -12.02 1.99 -16.32
N CYS A 680 -11.92 1.91 -15.00
CA CYS A 680 -11.65 3.07 -14.15
C CYS A 680 -10.21 3.57 -14.22
N SER A 681 -9.29 2.78 -14.77
CA SER A 681 -7.88 3.15 -14.89
C SER A 681 -7.59 4.08 -16.07
N ASP A 682 -8.52 4.15 -17.04
CA ASP A 682 -8.47 5.20 -18.06
C ASP A 682 -9.17 6.46 -17.54
N VAL A 683 -8.37 7.39 -17.02
CA VAL A 683 -8.85 8.69 -16.52
C VAL A 683 -9.45 9.57 -17.61
N ASN A 684 -9.17 9.28 -18.90
CA ASN A 684 -9.71 10.03 -20.03
C ASN A 684 -11.01 9.43 -20.56
N ASN A 685 -11.45 8.28 -20.05
CA ASN A 685 -12.68 7.63 -20.48
C ASN A 685 -13.89 8.41 -19.93
N PRO A 686 -14.73 9.03 -20.79
CA PRO A 686 -15.87 9.82 -20.33
C PRO A 686 -17.00 8.98 -19.71
N GLN A 687 -16.96 7.65 -19.85
CA GLN A 687 -17.88 6.72 -19.18
C GLN A 687 -17.37 6.29 -17.79
N ASN A 688 -16.16 6.70 -17.42
CA ASN A 688 -15.58 6.42 -16.13
C ASN A 688 -16.19 7.38 -15.10
N VAL A 689 -17.10 6.86 -14.29
CA VAL A 689 -17.83 7.69 -13.32
C VAL A 689 -17.08 7.83 -11.99
N PHE A 690 -15.99 7.08 -11.81
CA PHE A 690 -15.11 7.18 -10.63
C PHE A 690 -13.68 6.74 -10.99
N PRO A 691 -12.89 7.61 -11.66
CA PRO A 691 -11.53 7.26 -12.06
C PRO A 691 -10.62 6.99 -10.87
N ILE A 692 -9.71 6.03 -11.02
CA ILE A 692 -8.56 5.89 -10.12
C ILE A 692 -7.58 7.00 -10.49
N THR A 693 -7.70 8.13 -9.81
CA THR A 693 -6.95 9.34 -10.13
C THR A 693 -5.50 9.22 -9.65
N PRO A 694 -4.51 9.56 -10.49
CA PRO A 694 -3.11 9.63 -10.08
C PRO A 694 -2.90 10.71 -9.01
N ILE A 695 -1.80 10.60 -8.26
CA ILE A 695 -1.42 11.65 -7.33
C ILE A 695 -0.77 12.83 -8.07
N GLU A 696 -0.82 14.00 -7.44
CA GLU A 696 -0.06 15.17 -7.86
C GLU A 696 1.09 15.39 -6.88
N ALA A 697 2.32 15.43 -7.41
CA ALA A 697 3.50 15.45 -6.56
C ALA A 697 3.55 16.70 -5.67
N GLY A 698 3.74 16.49 -4.36
CA GLY A 698 3.85 17.56 -3.37
C GLY A 698 2.52 18.14 -2.90
N ASP A 699 1.37 17.62 -3.33
CA ASP A 699 0.07 18.17 -2.89
C ASP A 699 -0.16 17.95 -1.40
N LEU A 700 0.10 16.75 -0.86
CA LEU A 700 0.02 16.55 0.59
C LEU A 700 1.09 17.36 1.35
N ALA A 701 2.29 17.47 0.79
CA ALA A 701 3.38 18.22 1.43
C ALA A 701 3.05 19.72 1.59
N LYS A 702 2.25 20.31 0.69
CA LYS A 702 1.81 21.71 0.79
C LYS A 702 0.80 21.95 1.93
N GLU A 703 0.09 20.91 2.35
CA GLU A 703 -0.88 20.98 3.45
C GLU A 703 -0.23 20.88 4.84
N ILE A 704 1.05 20.46 4.90
CA ILE A 704 1.79 20.31 6.15
C ILE A 704 2.31 21.67 6.63
N ASP A 705 2.22 21.92 7.95
CA ASP A 705 2.83 23.11 8.55
C ASP A 705 4.35 23.14 8.21
N PRO A 706 4.91 24.25 7.72
CA PRO A 706 6.33 24.32 7.37
C PRO A 706 7.29 23.92 8.50
N MET A 707 6.90 24.05 9.77
CA MET A 707 7.68 23.61 10.92
C MET A 707 7.56 22.11 11.22
N ALA A 708 6.51 21.46 10.71
CA ALA A 708 6.27 20.01 10.81
C ALA A 708 6.75 19.24 9.56
N LEU A 709 7.18 19.94 8.51
CA LEU A 709 7.75 19.32 7.32
C LEU A 709 8.98 18.46 7.67
N PRO A 710 9.04 17.21 7.17
CA PRO A 710 10.24 16.40 7.30
C PRO A 710 11.46 17.09 6.68
N PRO A 711 12.68 16.84 7.19
CA PRO A 711 13.90 17.33 6.56
C PRO A 711 13.96 16.98 5.07
N ALA A 712 14.44 17.93 4.26
CA ALA A 712 14.74 17.66 2.86
C ALA A 712 15.84 16.60 2.75
N LEU A 713 15.69 15.67 1.81
CA LEU A 713 16.75 14.75 1.45
C LEU A 713 17.86 15.48 0.67
N PRO A 714 19.09 14.95 0.66
CA PRO A 714 20.12 15.42 -0.26
C PRO A 714 19.60 15.44 -1.71
N PRO A 715 20.02 16.39 -2.55
CA PRO A 715 19.63 16.39 -3.95
C PRO A 715 19.98 15.07 -4.63
N THR A 716 19.00 14.46 -5.29
CA THR A 716 19.19 13.28 -6.12
C THR A 716 20.17 13.65 -7.26
N PRO A 717 21.18 12.80 -7.55
CA PRO A 717 22.16 13.09 -8.57
C PRO A 717 21.53 13.11 -9.97
N VAL A 718 22.20 13.78 -10.91
CA VAL A 718 21.86 13.75 -12.33
C VAL A 718 22.63 12.60 -12.97
N LEU A 719 22.03 11.91 -13.96
CA LEU A 719 22.77 10.88 -14.69
C LEU A 719 23.98 11.47 -15.41
N GLU A 720 25.09 10.76 -15.35
CA GLU A 720 26.31 11.06 -16.07
C GLU A 720 26.66 9.93 -17.05
N ASN A 721 27.52 10.22 -18.04
CA ASN A 721 27.98 9.20 -18.99
C ASN A 721 28.71 8.04 -18.29
N ALA A 722 29.34 8.29 -17.13
CA ALA A 722 30.02 7.25 -16.37
C ALA A 722 29.06 6.24 -15.74
N ASP A 723 27.78 6.59 -15.58
CA ASP A 723 26.75 5.72 -15.00
C ASP A 723 26.14 4.77 -16.04
N VAL A 724 26.45 4.97 -17.33
CA VAL A 724 25.81 4.25 -18.45
C VAL A 724 26.81 3.70 -19.47
N VAL A 725 28.12 3.86 -19.22
CA VAL A 725 29.20 3.41 -20.09
C VAL A 725 30.16 2.53 -19.32
N ASP A 726 30.26 1.29 -19.79
CA ASP A 726 31.08 0.26 -19.18
C ASP A 726 32.31 -0.06 -20.02
N PRO A 727 33.39 -0.50 -19.37
CA PRO A 727 34.53 -1.03 -20.08
C PRO A 727 34.14 -2.26 -20.92
N PRO A 728 34.83 -2.53 -22.04
CA PRO A 728 34.57 -3.72 -22.84
C PRO A 728 34.67 -5.01 -22.03
N LEU A 729 33.76 -5.95 -22.27
CA LEU A 729 33.80 -7.27 -21.64
C LEU A 729 35.18 -7.95 -21.79
N PRO A 730 35.76 -8.45 -20.68
CA PRO A 730 36.99 -9.22 -20.75
C PRO A 730 36.76 -10.56 -21.45
N PRO A 731 37.79 -11.15 -22.07
CA PRO A 731 37.67 -12.47 -22.67
C PRO A 731 37.42 -13.52 -21.58
N VAL A 732 36.66 -14.57 -21.93
CA VAL A 732 36.47 -15.72 -21.05
C VAL A 732 37.81 -16.41 -20.83
N SER A 733 38.26 -16.41 -19.58
CA SER A 733 39.53 -17.04 -19.21
C SER A 733 39.46 -18.55 -19.45
N LYS A 734 40.46 -19.13 -20.14
CA LYS A 734 40.64 -20.58 -20.18
C LYS A 734 41.16 -20.99 -18.80
N GLY A 735 40.31 -21.60 -17.98
CA GLY A 735 40.66 -21.99 -16.61
C GLY A 735 42.00 -22.70 -16.53
N LYS A 736 42.84 -22.33 -15.54
CA LYS A 736 43.95 -23.18 -15.13
C LYS A 736 43.35 -24.45 -14.53
N ASP A 737 43.70 -25.61 -15.07
CA ASP A 737 43.45 -26.90 -14.43
C ASP A 737 43.84 -26.84 -12.96
N SER A 738 42.88 -27.09 -12.07
CA SER A 738 43.08 -27.21 -10.64
C SER A 738 43.88 -28.48 -10.34
N ALA A 739 45.21 -28.36 -10.34
CA ALA A 739 46.08 -29.37 -9.74
C ALA A 739 45.80 -29.45 -8.22
N PRO A 740 45.78 -30.66 -7.62
CA PRO A 740 45.45 -30.82 -6.21
C PRO A 740 46.52 -30.16 -5.33
N ALA A 741 46.06 -29.40 -4.33
CA ALA A 741 46.92 -28.70 -3.39
C ALA A 741 47.81 -29.68 -2.60
N PRO A 742 49.11 -29.38 -2.40
CA PRO A 742 49.94 -30.16 -1.50
C PRO A 742 49.63 -29.81 -0.03
N ALA A 743 49.69 -30.83 0.82
CA ALA A 743 49.38 -30.81 2.25
C ALA A 743 50.18 -29.75 3.05
N PRO A 744 49.66 -29.28 4.21
CA PRO A 744 50.21 -28.12 4.90
C PRO A 744 51.49 -28.47 5.65
N SER A 745 52.55 -27.68 5.46
CA SER A 745 53.72 -27.67 6.31
C SER A 745 53.57 -26.61 7.41
N ALA A 746 53.65 -27.06 8.67
CA ALA A 746 53.70 -26.21 9.84
C ALA A 746 55.00 -25.38 9.89
N SER A 747 54.88 -24.08 10.18
CA SER A 747 55.72 -23.31 11.14
C SER A 747 55.70 -21.81 10.81
N GLY A 748 55.75 -20.99 11.87
CA GLY A 748 56.17 -19.59 11.77
C GLY A 748 55.20 -18.58 12.36
N ALA A 749 55.19 -18.46 13.69
CA ALA A 749 54.60 -17.33 14.38
C ALA A 749 55.37 -16.04 14.07
N THR A 750 54.67 -14.98 13.63
CA THR A 750 55.19 -13.60 13.76
C THR A 750 54.07 -12.57 13.92
N LYS A 751 54.00 -12.07 15.16
CA LYS A 751 53.60 -10.76 15.67
C LYS A 751 52.72 -9.83 14.81
N ARG A 752 51.54 -9.57 15.37
CA ARG A 752 50.72 -8.36 15.22
C ARG A 752 51.54 -7.09 15.42
N VAL A 753 51.36 -6.12 14.53
CA VAL A 753 51.49 -4.69 14.83
C VAL A 753 50.23 -4.02 14.30
N GLY A 754 49.45 -3.46 15.22
CA GLY A 754 48.24 -2.71 14.90
C GLY A 754 48.60 -1.32 14.41
N ASN A 755 47.79 -0.80 13.50
CA ASN A 755 47.64 0.63 13.31
C ASN A 755 46.14 0.95 13.29
N LEU A 756 45.71 1.60 14.36
CA LEU A 756 44.36 2.08 14.62
C LEU A 756 44.15 3.35 13.78
N GLY A 757 43.33 3.28 12.75
CA GLY A 757 42.70 4.44 12.12
C GLY A 757 41.26 4.52 12.59
N ILE A 758 41.01 5.34 13.61
CA ILE A 758 39.66 5.64 14.11
C ILE A 758 39.01 6.60 13.12
N VAL A 759 37.94 6.17 12.43
CA VAL A 759 36.96 7.06 11.80
C VAL A 759 35.65 6.87 12.56
N SER A 760 35.21 7.95 13.19
CA SER A 760 34.08 8.03 14.09
C SER A 760 32.79 8.17 13.28
N SER A 761 31.99 7.10 13.18
CA SER A 761 30.59 7.19 12.75
C SER A 761 29.71 7.32 13.98
N VAL A 762 29.17 8.53 14.21
CA VAL A 762 28.10 8.77 15.18
C VAL A 762 26.78 8.44 14.49
N ILE A 763 26.25 7.24 14.77
CA ILE A 763 24.86 6.89 14.48
C ILE A 763 24.08 7.14 15.76
N THR A 764 23.25 8.18 15.76
CA THR A 764 22.28 8.39 16.85
C THR A 764 21.03 7.57 16.54
N LEU A 765 21.06 6.32 17.00
CA LEU A 765 19.90 5.44 17.10
C LEU A 765 19.14 5.79 18.39
N LEU A 766 17.86 6.11 18.28
CA LEU A 766 16.91 6.13 19.39
C LEU A 766 15.69 5.31 18.99
N PHE A 767 15.78 4.00 19.23
CA PHE A 767 14.65 3.09 19.34
C PHE A 767 14.56 2.64 20.79
N GLY A 768 13.42 2.95 21.42
CA GLY A 768 13.06 2.51 22.75
C GLY A 768 12.06 1.36 22.69
N LEU A 769 12.55 0.17 23.05
CA LEU A 769 11.89 -1.02 23.58
C LEU A 769 10.37 -1.25 23.35
N VAL A 770 10.10 -2.32 22.61
CA VAL A 770 8.92 -3.19 22.76
C VAL A 770 8.98 -3.93 24.10
N CYS A 771 7.93 -3.83 24.92
CA CYS A 771 7.37 -4.94 25.72
C CYS A 771 6.11 -4.46 26.48
N LEU A 772 4.98 -5.12 26.21
CA LEU A 772 3.73 -5.12 26.98
C LEU A 772 3.05 -3.76 27.16
N PHE A 773 2.01 -3.49 26.36
CA PHE A 773 0.61 -3.38 26.78
C PHE A 773 -0.31 -3.40 25.56
#